data_AF-A0AAD8WEG8-F1
#
_entry.id   AF-A0AAD8WEG8-F1
#
_cell.length_a   1.000
_cell.length_b   1.000
_cell.length_c   1.000
_cell.angle_alpha   90.00
_cell.angle_beta   90.00
_cell.angle_gamma   90.00
#
_symmetry.space_group_name_H-M   'P 1'
#
loop_
_entity.id
_entity.type
_entity.pdbx_description
1 polymer ?
#
loop_
_entity_poly.entity_id
_entity_poly.type
_entity_poly.pdbx_seq_one_letter_code
_entity_poly.pdbx_strand_id
1 'polypeptide(L)'
;MPPAGPEPEDVGDLVEKVAELVDEIAAISDFRNAYRRQFCNLSRRIRLLAPMLEEAKEGPRPLPEASVAALRQLRDALAAAKDLLRLGSTGSKIFLVLQRDKIMQTFQDITSRLEQALAGISFDELGISDEVREQVELVHAQFKRAKERPDTSDDILFNDLISVYNSSATAIVDPDILRSLSEKLQLATISDLNQESLTLHEMASGGDPGAVVENVSMLLKKIKDFMQTQDPVIGIAESAANLSPNDNSTFPVVPDDFRCPISLDLMKDPVIVSTGQTYERGCIERWLEAGHDTCPKTQQKLPNKSLTPNFVLRSLIAQWCEANGVEPPKRPAQQSNAPATCTASEHSKVIELLQKLSSQNLADQRAAAGMLRQLAKRSAENRACIGEAGAIPILVSLLPTTDVSTQEHVVTAILNLSIYEENKARIITSGAVPGIVHVLKRGSMEARENSAATLFSLSLVDENKVMIGASGAIPALVLLLGNGSQRGKKDAATALFNLCIYQGNKGKAIRAGLVPILLELLTETESGMVDEALAILAILSSHPEGKAAISSAAAIPILVGVIRNGSARNKENAAAVLVHLCNGEQQQQHLAEAQEQGIVTLLEELAESGTDRGKRKAIQLLERMNRFLKQQSQAQGDAMAQALAQAQTPSQALVQALLADAQLEEPLLPNSSHLPER
;
A
#
# COMPACT_ATOMS: atom_id res chain seq x y z
N MET A 1 -52.85 -9.90 1.57
CA MET A 1 -51.86 -8.82 1.70
C MET A 1 -50.51 -9.40 1.31
N PRO A 2 -49.85 -8.89 0.27
CA PRO A 2 -48.46 -9.25 0.00
C PRO A 2 -47.58 -8.72 1.14
N PRO A 3 -46.42 -9.37 1.44
CA PRO A 3 -45.52 -8.91 2.49
C PRO A 3 -44.98 -7.53 2.12
N ALA A 4 -44.92 -6.64 3.11
CA ALA A 4 -44.31 -5.32 2.97
C ALA A 4 -42.88 -5.50 2.45
N GLY A 5 -42.58 -4.85 1.32
CA GLY A 5 -41.21 -4.77 0.81
C GLY A 5 -40.31 -4.02 1.79
N PRO A 6 -38.98 -4.20 1.72
CA PRO A 6 -38.03 -3.47 2.56
C PRO A 6 -38.22 -1.97 2.34
N GLU A 7 -38.28 -1.20 3.43
CA GLU A 7 -38.38 0.26 3.36
C GLU A 7 -37.21 0.84 2.55
N PRO A 8 -37.44 1.92 1.76
CA PRO A 8 -36.37 2.55 0.99
C PRO A 8 -35.31 3.12 1.95
N GLU A 9 -34.10 2.53 1.95
CA GLU A 9 -32.93 3.09 2.64
C GLU A 9 -32.78 4.56 2.27
N ASP A 10 -32.65 5.43 3.28
CA ASP A 10 -32.32 6.83 3.04
C ASP A 10 -30.94 6.89 2.36
N VAL A 11 -30.92 7.51 1.19
CA VAL A 11 -29.70 7.65 0.39
C VAL A 11 -28.66 8.51 1.14
N GLY A 12 -29.11 9.40 2.02
CA GLY A 12 -28.26 10.15 2.96
C GLY A 12 -27.38 9.24 3.80
N ASP A 13 -28.03 8.33 4.50
CA ASP A 13 -27.49 7.30 5.39
C ASP A 13 -26.54 6.32 4.66
N LEU A 14 -26.78 6.02 3.37
CA LEU A 14 -25.89 5.12 2.61
C LEU A 14 -24.48 5.71 2.39
N VAL A 15 -24.36 6.99 2.02
CA VAL A 15 -23.05 7.63 1.79
C VAL A 15 -22.26 7.72 3.11
N GLU A 16 -22.95 8.04 4.20
CA GLU A 16 -22.39 8.10 5.54
C GLU A 16 -21.86 6.73 5.99
N LYS A 17 -22.65 5.67 5.84
CA LYS A 17 -22.22 4.28 6.12
C LYS A 17 -21.00 3.85 5.30
N VAL A 18 -20.91 4.27 4.04
CA VAL A 18 -19.74 3.97 3.19
C VAL A 18 -18.51 4.74 3.67
N ALA A 19 -18.67 6.00 4.10
CA ALA A 19 -17.59 6.80 4.68
C ALA A 19 -17.09 6.19 6.01
N GLU A 20 -18.00 5.81 6.90
CA GLU A 20 -17.67 5.14 8.16
C GLU A 20 -16.86 3.86 7.93
N LEU A 21 -17.25 3.03 6.95
CA LEU A 21 -16.49 1.82 6.61
C LEU A 21 -15.06 2.15 6.16
N VAL A 22 -14.86 3.22 5.38
CA VAL A 22 -13.52 3.65 4.96
C VAL A 22 -12.68 4.10 6.16
N ASP A 23 -13.28 4.84 7.10
CA ASP A 23 -12.59 5.30 8.31
C ASP A 23 -12.25 4.15 9.25
N GLU A 24 -13.17 3.20 9.44
CA GLU A 24 -12.94 1.98 10.20
C GLU A 24 -11.82 1.14 9.58
N ILE A 25 -11.77 1.02 8.24
CA ILE A 25 -10.68 0.36 7.53
C ILE A 25 -9.36 1.12 7.68
N ALA A 26 -9.41 2.45 7.68
CA ALA A 26 -8.24 3.30 7.86
C ALA A 26 -7.65 3.17 9.28
N ALA A 27 -8.49 2.92 10.28
CA ALA A 27 -8.10 2.68 11.67
C ALA A 27 -7.46 1.29 11.90
N ILE A 28 -7.63 0.33 10.98
CA ILE A 28 -6.96 -0.97 11.09
C ILE A 28 -5.47 -0.80 10.75
N SER A 29 -4.61 -1.06 11.74
CA SER A 29 -3.15 -1.05 11.61
C SER A 29 -2.54 -2.44 11.90
N ASP A 30 -1.21 -2.53 11.83
CA ASP A 30 -0.45 -3.69 12.34
C ASP A 30 -0.75 -5.05 11.68
N PHE A 31 -0.91 -5.04 10.35
CA PHE A 31 -1.11 -6.24 9.56
C PHE A 31 0.00 -7.27 9.74
N ARG A 32 -0.39 -8.55 9.92
CA ARG A 32 0.53 -9.68 10.12
C ARG A 32 1.44 -9.87 8.90
N ASN A 33 2.70 -10.23 9.15
CA ASN A 33 3.78 -10.27 8.15
C ASN A 33 3.49 -11.11 6.89
N ALA A 34 2.77 -12.22 7.03
CA ALA A 34 2.47 -13.15 5.92
C ALA A 34 1.80 -12.48 4.71
N TYR A 35 0.94 -11.49 4.95
CA TYR A 35 0.23 -10.71 3.91
C TYR A 35 0.34 -9.21 4.14
N ARG A 36 1.32 -8.77 4.94
CA ARG A 36 1.44 -7.37 5.36
C ARG A 36 1.47 -6.44 4.17
N ARG A 37 2.18 -6.82 3.11
CA ARG A 37 2.26 -6.03 1.86
C ARG A 37 0.87 -5.89 1.21
N GLN A 38 0.19 -7.00 0.99
CA GLN A 38 -1.11 -7.09 0.33
C GLN A 38 -2.18 -6.32 1.12
N PHE A 39 -2.24 -6.51 2.44
CA PHE A 39 -3.20 -5.84 3.32
C PHE A 39 -2.89 -4.34 3.51
N CYS A 40 -1.62 -3.96 3.64
CA CYS A 40 -1.22 -2.55 3.62
C CYS A 40 -1.64 -1.87 2.30
N ASN A 41 -1.45 -2.53 1.16
CA ASN A 41 -1.86 -2.02 -0.14
C ASN A 41 -3.37 -1.85 -0.26
N LEU A 42 -4.13 -2.85 0.15
CA LEU A 42 -5.60 -2.80 0.12
C LEU A 42 -6.13 -1.70 1.03
N SER A 43 -5.70 -1.65 2.30
CA SER A 43 -6.08 -0.59 3.25
C SER A 43 -5.71 0.81 2.73
N ARG A 44 -4.48 0.98 2.20
CA ARG A 44 -4.04 2.25 1.62
C ARG A 44 -4.89 2.69 0.43
N ARG A 45 -5.20 1.78 -0.50
CA ARG A 45 -6.03 2.08 -1.68
C ARG A 45 -7.45 2.48 -1.27
N ILE A 46 -8.03 1.78 -0.30
CA ILE A 46 -9.36 2.10 0.24
C ILE A 46 -9.37 3.47 0.92
N ARG A 47 -8.34 3.80 1.72
CA ARG A 47 -8.21 5.10 2.38
C ARG A 47 -8.19 6.28 1.39
N LEU A 48 -7.72 6.07 0.16
CA LEU A 48 -7.73 7.09 -0.88
C LEU A 48 -9.15 7.39 -1.40
N LEU A 49 -10.19 6.65 -0.99
CA LEU A 49 -11.57 6.94 -1.34
C LEU A 49 -12.24 7.96 -0.38
N ALA A 50 -11.64 8.24 0.78
CA ALA A 50 -12.24 9.12 1.78
C ALA A 50 -12.62 10.52 1.25
N PRO A 51 -11.78 11.22 0.44
CA PRO A 51 -12.16 12.53 -0.09
C PRO A 51 -13.39 12.50 -1.01
N MET A 52 -13.59 11.40 -1.76
CA MET A 52 -14.78 11.21 -2.60
C MET A 52 -16.04 11.08 -1.76
N LEU A 53 -15.95 10.39 -0.63
CA LEU A 53 -17.11 10.17 0.23
C LEU A 53 -17.47 11.43 1.00
N GLU A 54 -16.49 12.25 1.39
CA GLU A 54 -16.76 13.58 1.97
C GLU A 54 -17.44 14.51 0.96
N GLU A 55 -16.96 14.60 -0.28
CA GLU A 55 -17.64 15.41 -1.31
C GLU A 55 -19.04 14.86 -1.65
N ALA A 56 -19.20 13.52 -1.67
CA ALA A 56 -20.50 12.89 -1.91
C ALA A 56 -21.53 13.18 -0.80
N LYS A 57 -21.09 13.48 0.44
CA LYS A 57 -22.00 13.88 1.54
C LYS A 57 -22.64 15.24 1.26
N GLU A 58 -21.88 16.17 0.69
CA GLU A 58 -22.31 17.54 0.36
C GLU A 58 -22.93 17.66 -1.05
N GLY A 59 -22.92 16.56 -1.81
CA GLY A 59 -23.39 16.48 -3.19
C GLY A 59 -24.91 16.63 -3.37
N PRO A 60 -25.37 16.73 -4.63
CA PRO A 60 -26.78 16.94 -4.97
C PRO A 60 -27.67 15.77 -4.51
N ARG A 61 -28.84 16.09 -3.95
CA ARG A 61 -29.86 15.12 -3.54
C ARG A 61 -31.18 15.42 -4.27
N PRO A 62 -31.97 14.39 -4.66
CA PRO A 62 -31.75 12.94 -4.48
C PRO A 62 -30.79 12.35 -5.53
N LEU A 63 -30.09 11.25 -5.19
CA LEU A 63 -29.20 10.57 -6.15
C LEU A 63 -29.99 9.67 -7.11
N PRO A 64 -29.54 9.51 -8.36
CA PRO A 64 -30.11 8.54 -9.30
C PRO A 64 -29.96 7.09 -8.82
N GLU A 65 -30.92 6.24 -9.17
CA GLU A 65 -30.98 4.83 -8.73
C GLU A 65 -29.72 4.03 -9.10
N ALA A 66 -29.10 4.34 -10.25
CA ALA A 66 -27.83 3.75 -10.68
C ALA A 66 -26.68 4.09 -9.73
N SER A 67 -26.57 5.36 -9.32
CA SER A 67 -25.58 5.82 -8.34
C SER A 67 -25.79 5.19 -6.96
N VAL A 68 -27.06 5.02 -6.54
CA VAL A 68 -27.39 4.30 -5.30
C VAL A 68 -26.97 2.83 -5.38
N ALA A 69 -27.24 2.15 -6.51
CA ALA A 69 -26.83 0.77 -6.71
C ALA A 69 -25.30 0.59 -6.68
N ALA A 70 -24.55 1.50 -7.31
CA ALA A 70 -23.09 1.50 -7.29
C ALA A 70 -22.53 1.72 -5.86
N LEU A 71 -23.11 2.66 -5.10
CA LEU A 71 -22.73 2.90 -3.70
C LEU A 71 -23.02 1.69 -2.80
N ARG A 72 -24.12 0.95 -3.02
CA ARG A 72 -24.38 -0.31 -2.29
C ARG A 72 -23.34 -1.38 -2.61
N GLN A 73 -22.98 -1.54 -3.89
CA GLN A 73 -21.92 -2.48 -4.28
C GLN A 73 -20.58 -2.11 -3.64
N LEU A 74 -20.27 -0.81 -3.59
CA LEU A 74 -19.06 -0.32 -2.92
C LEU A 74 -19.10 -0.61 -1.42
N ARG A 75 -20.23 -0.33 -0.74
CA ARG A 75 -20.43 -0.66 0.67
C ARG A 75 -20.16 -2.13 0.96
N ASP A 76 -20.77 -3.03 0.19
CA ASP A 76 -20.68 -4.47 0.43
C ASP A 76 -19.26 -4.99 0.16
N ALA A 77 -18.55 -4.41 -0.82
CA ALA A 77 -17.15 -4.71 -1.09
C ALA A 77 -16.22 -4.18 0.02
N LEU A 78 -16.48 -2.98 0.55
CA LEU A 78 -15.74 -2.40 1.67
C LEU A 78 -15.98 -3.18 2.97
N ALA A 79 -17.20 -3.62 3.24
CA ALA A 79 -17.49 -4.48 4.40
C ALA A 79 -16.69 -5.78 4.34
N ALA A 80 -16.67 -6.45 3.18
CA ALA A 80 -15.84 -7.64 2.98
C ALA A 80 -14.33 -7.35 3.11
N ALA A 81 -13.87 -6.20 2.61
CA ALA A 81 -12.49 -5.75 2.78
C ALA A 81 -12.13 -5.51 4.24
N LYS A 82 -13.02 -4.88 5.02
CA LYS A 82 -12.87 -4.65 6.45
C LYS A 82 -12.72 -5.96 7.21
N ASP A 83 -13.55 -6.95 6.93
CA ASP A 83 -13.47 -8.27 7.58
C ASP A 83 -12.14 -8.97 7.28
N LEU A 84 -11.68 -8.94 6.02
CA LEU A 84 -10.40 -9.50 5.64
C LEU A 84 -9.22 -8.75 6.29
N LEU A 85 -9.28 -7.42 6.36
CA LEU A 85 -8.22 -6.60 6.97
C LEU A 85 -8.19 -6.77 8.50
N ARG A 86 -9.34 -6.92 9.16
CA ARG A 86 -9.43 -7.27 10.59
C ARG A 86 -8.82 -8.64 10.84
N LEU A 87 -9.19 -9.65 10.05
CA LEU A 87 -8.56 -10.97 10.09
C LEU A 87 -7.03 -10.88 9.89
N GLY A 88 -6.58 -9.98 9.01
CA GLY A 88 -5.18 -9.72 8.74
C GLY A 88 -4.43 -8.92 9.81
N SER A 89 -5.11 -8.26 10.74
CA SER A 89 -4.52 -7.44 11.81
C SER A 89 -4.60 -8.14 13.16
N THR A 90 -5.78 -8.63 13.54
CA THR A 90 -6.00 -9.26 14.84
C THR A 90 -5.94 -10.78 14.77
N GLY A 91 -6.11 -11.38 13.59
CA GLY A 91 -6.09 -12.83 13.42
C GLY A 91 -4.72 -13.46 13.62
N SER A 92 -4.74 -14.79 13.71
CA SER A 92 -3.55 -15.60 13.91
C SER A 92 -2.63 -15.55 12.70
N LYS A 93 -1.34 -15.31 12.99
CA LYS A 93 -0.26 -15.29 12.01
C LYS A 93 -0.11 -16.65 11.32
N ILE A 94 -0.23 -17.76 12.05
CA ILE A 94 -0.14 -19.11 11.49
C ILE A 94 -1.37 -19.45 10.64
N PHE A 95 -2.56 -19.14 11.15
CA PHE A 95 -3.81 -19.40 10.43
C PHE A 95 -3.82 -18.71 9.07
N LEU A 96 -3.36 -17.45 9.02
CA LEU A 96 -3.24 -16.70 7.78
C LEU A 96 -2.36 -17.44 6.76
N VAL A 97 -1.21 -17.97 7.16
CA VAL A 97 -0.33 -18.72 6.26
C VAL A 97 -0.97 -20.04 5.82
N LEU A 98 -1.61 -20.80 6.71
CA LEU A 98 -2.22 -22.08 6.37
C LEU A 98 -3.39 -21.95 5.40
N GLN A 99 -4.17 -20.88 5.51
CA GLN A 99 -5.32 -20.61 4.64
C GLN A 99 -4.93 -19.78 3.41
N ARG A 100 -3.68 -19.85 2.95
CA ARG A 100 -3.13 -19.03 1.86
C ARG A 100 -4.05 -18.95 0.66
N ASP A 101 -4.45 -20.09 0.11
CA ASP A 101 -5.22 -20.12 -1.13
C ASP A 101 -6.60 -19.49 -0.93
N LYS A 102 -7.24 -19.75 0.22
CA LYS A 102 -8.55 -19.17 0.57
C LYS A 102 -8.45 -17.66 0.79
N ILE A 103 -7.43 -17.20 1.51
CA ILE A 103 -7.19 -15.77 1.78
C ILE A 103 -6.87 -15.02 0.51
N MET A 104 -6.02 -15.59 -0.36
CA MET A 104 -5.68 -14.97 -1.64
C MET A 104 -6.85 -14.95 -2.63
N GLN A 105 -7.67 -16.01 -2.67
CA GLN A 105 -8.92 -16.01 -3.45
C GLN A 105 -9.88 -14.94 -2.93
N THR A 106 -10.06 -14.84 -1.61
CA THR A 106 -10.91 -13.82 -0.98
C THR A 106 -10.39 -12.41 -1.26
N PHE A 107 -9.07 -12.20 -1.19
CA PHE A 107 -8.42 -10.94 -1.53
C PHE A 107 -8.63 -10.56 -3.00
N GLN A 108 -8.51 -11.51 -3.92
CA GLN A 108 -8.75 -11.29 -5.35
C GLN A 108 -10.23 -10.99 -5.64
N ASP A 109 -11.17 -11.71 -5.01
CA ASP A 109 -12.60 -11.43 -5.12
C ASP A 109 -12.92 -10.01 -4.65
N ILE A 110 -12.46 -9.63 -3.46
CA ILE A 110 -12.64 -8.27 -2.91
C ILE A 110 -12.03 -7.22 -3.84
N THR A 111 -10.82 -7.46 -4.36
CA THR A 111 -10.15 -6.56 -5.32
C THR A 111 -10.99 -6.38 -6.59
N SER A 112 -11.57 -7.46 -7.11
CA SER A 112 -12.45 -7.42 -8.29
C SER A 112 -13.77 -6.71 -8.01
N ARG A 113 -14.36 -6.93 -6.83
CA ARG A 113 -15.62 -6.28 -6.41
C ARG A 113 -15.44 -4.78 -6.20
N LEU A 114 -14.32 -4.36 -5.58
CA LEU A 114 -13.97 -2.94 -5.43
C LEU A 114 -13.73 -2.27 -6.79
N GLU A 115 -13.03 -2.94 -7.71
CA GLU A 115 -12.84 -2.45 -9.08
C GLU A 115 -14.19 -2.26 -9.80
N GLN A 116 -15.04 -3.28 -9.80
CA GLN A 116 -16.34 -3.24 -10.46
C GLN A 116 -17.28 -2.19 -9.84
N ALA A 117 -17.30 -2.07 -8.52
CA ALA A 117 -18.12 -1.08 -7.82
C ALA A 117 -17.69 0.35 -8.21
N LEU A 118 -16.37 0.63 -8.23
CA LEU A 118 -15.83 1.93 -8.63
C LEU A 118 -16.11 2.24 -10.12
N ALA A 119 -16.09 1.23 -10.99
CA ALA A 119 -16.43 1.40 -12.41
C ALA A 119 -17.89 1.82 -12.64
N GLY A 120 -18.79 1.48 -11.71
CA GLY A 120 -20.21 1.80 -11.77
C GLY A 120 -20.58 3.18 -11.21
N ILE A 121 -19.64 3.90 -10.60
CA ILE A 121 -19.92 5.20 -9.96
C ILE A 121 -19.94 6.33 -11.00
N SER A 122 -21.04 7.08 -11.04
CA SER A 122 -21.15 8.31 -11.82
C SER A 122 -20.69 9.52 -11.00
N PHE A 123 -19.52 10.06 -11.33
CA PHE A 123 -18.95 11.20 -10.60
C PHE A 123 -19.71 12.51 -10.80
N ASP A 124 -20.35 12.69 -11.96
CA ASP A 124 -21.16 13.88 -12.26
C ASP A 124 -22.44 13.89 -11.43
N GLU A 125 -23.05 12.72 -11.21
CA GLU A 125 -24.28 12.57 -10.41
C GLU A 125 -24.03 12.73 -8.91
N LEU A 126 -22.83 12.40 -8.45
CA LEU A 126 -22.41 12.55 -7.05
C LEU A 126 -21.86 13.96 -6.72
N GLY A 127 -21.74 14.84 -7.72
CA GLY A 127 -21.18 16.19 -7.53
C GLY A 127 -19.69 16.21 -7.18
N ILE A 128 -18.94 15.16 -7.58
CA ILE A 128 -17.52 15.01 -7.25
C ILE A 128 -16.67 15.91 -8.13
N SER A 129 -15.74 16.63 -7.51
CA SER A 129 -14.78 17.50 -8.18
C SER A 129 -13.89 16.72 -9.15
N ASP A 130 -13.45 17.36 -10.23
CA ASP A 130 -12.56 16.75 -11.22
C ASP A 130 -11.27 16.20 -10.57
N GLU A 131 -10.81 16.80 -9.47
CA GLU A 131 -9.59 16.38 -8.76
C GLU A 131 -9.80 15.09 -7.97
N VAL A 132 -10.88 15.00 -7.20
CA VAL A 132 -11.21 13.77 -6.46
C VAL A 132 -11.61 12.65 -7.42
N ARG A 133 -12.25 12.97 -8.54
CA ARG A 133 -12.49 12.04 -9.65
C ARG A 133 -11.21 11.41 -10.18
N GLU A 134 -10.19 12.20 -10.51
CA GLU A 134 -8.92 11.65 -11.01
C GLU A 134 -8.22 10.76 -9.97
N GLN A 135 -8.32 11.11 -8.68
CA GLN A 135 -7.82 10.27 -7.60
C GLN A 135 -8.55 8.92 -7.56
N VAL A 136 -9.88 8.91 -7.64
CA VAL A 136 -10.67 7.67 -7.63
C VAL A 136 -10.41 6.85 -8.89
N GLU A 137 -10.24 7.47 -10.06
CA GLU A 137 -9.85 6.79 -11.30
C GLU A 137 -8.47 6.13 -11.17
N LEU A 138 -7.51 6.76 -10.48
CA LEU A 138 -6.21 6.15 -10.18
C LEU A 138 -6.34 4.96 -9.22
N VAL A 139 -7.22 5.06 -8.22
CA VAL A 139 -7.51 3.95 -7.30
C VAL A 139 -8.15 2.79 -8.04
N HIS A 140 -9.14 3.08 -8.91
CA HIS A 140 -9.76 2.10 -9.79
C HIS A 140 -8.73 1.42 -10.71
N ALA A 141 -7.84 2.19 -11.35
CA ALA A 141 -6.76 1.63 -12.15
C ALA A 141 -5.78 0.76 -11.34
N GLN A 142 -5.52 1.10 -10.07
CA GLN A 142 -4.70 0.27 -9.17
C GLN A 142 -5.39 -1.06 -8.83
N PHE A 143 -6.70 -1.05 -8.56
CA PHE A 143 -7.47 -2.27 -8.37
C PHE A 143 -7.52 -3.13 -9.63
N LYS A 144 -7.73 -2.51 -10.79
CA LYS A 144 -7.70 -3.20 -12.09
C LYS A 144 -6.36 -3.88 -12.37
N ARG A 145 -5.24 -3.20 -12.13
CA ARG A 145 -3.90 -3.80 -12.27
C ARG A 145 -3.66 -4.94 -11.27
N ALA A 146 -4.11 -4.79 -10.03
CA ALA A 146 -3.97 -5.84 -9.01
C ALA A 146 -4.83 -7.07 -9.30
N LYS A 147 -5.97 -6.88 -9.99
CA LYS A 147 -6.81 -7.96 -10.53
C LYS A 147 -6.12 -8.70 -11.69
N GLU A 148 -5.49 -7.97 -12.61
CA GLU A 148 -4.80 -8.54 -13.78
C GLU A 148 -3.45 -9.17 -13.44
N ARG A 149 -2.79 -8.69 -12.37
CA ARG A 149 -1.49 -9.18 -11.88
C ARG A 149 -1.61 -9.46 -10.38
N PRO A 150 -2.06 -10.66 -9.98
CA PRO A 150 -2.19 -10.98 -8.57
C PRO A 150 -0.81 -10.99 -7.89
N ASP A 151 -0.71 -10.32 -6.74
CA ASP A 151 0.48 -10.34 -5.90
C ASP A 151 0.79 -11.78 -5.48
N THR A 152 2.06 -12.18 -5.55
CA THR A 152 2.54 -13.47 -5.07
C THR A 152 2.65 -13.46 -3.53
N SER A 153 2.18 -14.53 -2.89
CA SER A 153 2.40 -14.80 -1.46
C SER A 153 3.86 -15.19 -1.20
N ASP A 154 4.33 -15.07 0.06
CA ASP A 154 5.66 -15.60 0.44
C ASP A 154 5.62 -17.14 0.39
N ASP A 155 5.93 -17.69 -0.78
CA ASP A 155 5.94 -19.13 -1.03
C ASP A 155 7.00 -19.83 -0.19
N ILE A 156 8.07 -19.14 0.22
CA ILE A 156 9.09 -19.68 1.12
C ILE A 156 8.49 -19.82 2.52
N LEU A 157 7.87 -18.77 3.07
CA LEU A 157 7.22 -18.83 4.39
C LEU A 157 6.10 -19.89 4.42
N PHE A 158 5.31 -19.99 3.34
CA PHE A 158 4.27 -21.01 3.23
C PHE A 158 4.87 -22.42 3.17
N ASN A 159 5.86 -22.66 2.31
CA ASN A 159 6.48 -23.97 2.16
C ASN A 159 7.22 -24.38 3.44
N ASP A 160 7.94 -23.45 4.08
CA ASP A 160 8.60 -23.65 5.37
C ASP A 160 7.56 -24.00 6.44
N LEU A 161 6.50 -23.22 6.57
CA LEU A 161 5.45 -23.45 7.56
C LEU A 161 4.69 -24.75 7.30
N ILE A 162 4.36 -25.05 6.06
CA ILE A 162 3.68 -26.28 5.65
C ILE A 162 4.59 -27.50 5.85
N SER A 163 5.90 -27.36 5.62
CA SER A 163 6.87 -28.43 5.90
C SER A 163 6.89 -28.76 7.39
N VAL A 164 6.85 -27.74 8.27
CA VAL A 164 6.83 -27.94 9.73
C VAL A 164 5.43 -28.38 10.22
N TYR A 165 4.37 -27.85 9.63
CA TYR A 165 2.98 -28.18 9.94
C TYR A 165 2.61 -29.61 9.55
N ASN A 166 3.10 -30.08 8.40
CA ASN A 166 2.94 -31.46 7.93
C ASN A 166 4.03 -32.39 8.50
N SER A 167 5.08 -31.86 9.13
CA SER A 167 6.07 -32.68 9.79
C SER A 167 5.50 -33.27 11.07
N SER A 168 5.71 -34.58 11.27
CA SER A 168 5.33 -35.24 12.50
C SER A 168 6.01 -34.60 13.72
N ALA A 169 5.43 -34.77 14.91
CA ALA A 169 5.91 -34.16 16.16
C ALA A 169 7.41 -34.44 16.49
N THR A 170 8.01 -35.46 15.87
CA THR A 170 9.35 -36.00 16.14
C THR A 170 10.37 -35.77 15.03
N ALA A 171 9.98 -35.16 13.90
CA ALA A 171 10.92 -34.85 12.83
C ALA A 171 11.89 -33.75 13.30
N ILE A 172 13.20 -33.97 13.16
CA ILE A 172 14.22 -32.93 13.37
C ILE A 172 14.01 -31.92 12.25
N VAL A 173 13.33 -30.84 12.58
CA VAL A 173 13.17 -29.69 11.69
C VAL A 173 14.49 -28.94 11.70
N ASP A 174 14.94 -28.53 10.53
CA ASP A 174 16.14 -27.70 10.39
C ASP A 174 16.03 -26.47 11.32
N PRO A 175 16.98 -26.28 12.27
CA PRO A 175 17.01 -25.11 13.15
C PRO A 175 16.94 -23.78 12.40
N ASP A 176 17.46 -23.71 11.17
CA ASP A 176 17.43 -22.49 10.36
C ASP A 176 16.02 -22.20 9.82
N ILE A 177 15.20 -23.23 9.57
CA ILE A 177 13.78 -23.08 9.20
C ILE A 177 12.97 -22.59 10.40
N LEU A 178 13.18 -23.13 11.60
CA LEU A 178 12.50 -22.66 12.81
C LEU A 178 12.91 -21.23 13.19
N ARG A 179 14.19 -20.87 13.00
CA ARG A 179 14.66 -19.48 13.14
C ARG A 179 13.94 -18.57 12.15
N SER A 180 13.96 -18.91 10.86
CA SER A 180 13.27 -18.17 9.79
C SER A 180 11.78 -18.00 10.07
N LEU A 181 11.08 -19.06 10.52
CA LEU A 181 9.65 -18.99 10.88
C LEU A 181 9.41 -18.10 12.10
N SER A 182 10.22 -18.21 13.16
CA SER A 182 10.10 -17.38 14.36
C SER A 182 10.32 -15.90 14.07
N GLU A 183 11.31 -15.56 13.23
CA GLU A 183 11.64 -14.19 12.83
C GLU A 183 10.58 -13.62 11.87
N LYS A 184 10.22 -14.36 10.83
CA LYS A 184 9.23 -13.92 9.83
C LYS A 184 7.82 -13.79 10.41
N LEU A 185 7.42 -14.68 11.33
CA LEU A 185 6.14 -14.58 12.04
C LEU A 185 6.21 -13.68 13.29
N GLN A 186 7.37 -13.13 13.65
CA GLN A 186 7.56 -12.34 14.88
C GLN A 186 7.02 -13.08 16.12
N LEU A 187 7.41 -14.35 16.28
CA LEU A 187 7.12 -15.17 17.45
C LEU A 187 8.42 -15.33 18.24
N ALA A 188 8.97 -14.21 18.73
CA ALA A 188 10.31 -14.12 19.29
C ALA A 188 10.34 -14.14 20.83
N THR A 189 9.17 -14.12 21.49
CA THR A 189 9.06 -14.32 22.95
C THR A 189 8.01 -15.37 23.32
N ILE A 190 8.10 -15.92 24.54
CA ILE A 190 7.06 -16.82 25.10
C ILE A 190 5.70 -16.10 25.18
N SER A 191 5.70 -14.79 25.41
CA SER A 191 4.49 -13.96 25.38
C SER A 191 3.85 -13.93 23.99
N ASP A 192 4.65 -13.81 22.93
CA ASP A 192 4.14 -13.80 21.55
C ASP A 192 3.51 -15.14 21.15
N LEU A 193 4.10 -16.26 21.60
CA LEU A 193 3.58 -17.61 21.37
C LEU A 193 2.26 -17.85 22.11
N ASN A 194 2.16 -17.38 23.35
CA ASN A 194 0.93 -17.47 24.14
C ASN A 194 -0.19 -16.63 23.53
N GLN A 195 0.13 -15.41 23.06
CA GLN A 195 -0.83 -14.53 22.40
C GLN A 195 -1.32 -15.14 21.07
N GLU A 196 -0.41 -15.71 20.28
CA GLU A 196 -0.75 -16.39 19.03
C GLU A 196 -1.67 -17.60 19.27
N SER A 197 -1.37 -18.43 20.29
CA SER A 197 -2.21 -19.57 20.68
C SER A 197 -3.61 -19.14 21.14
N LEU A 198 -3.71 -18.02 21.87
CA LEU A 198 -4.99 -17.48 22.34
C LEU A 198 -5.84 -17.00 21.16
N THR A 199 -5.25 -16.21 20.26
CA THR A 199 -5.92 -15.71 19.05
C THR A 199 -6.40 -16.86 18.14
N LEU A 200 -5.62 -17.93 17.99
CA LEU A 200 -6.04 -19.15 17.29
C LEU A 200 -7.27 -19.81 17.91
N HIS A 201 -7.30 -19.89 19.23
CA HIS A 201 -8.40 -20.51 19.96
C HIS A 201 -9.69 -19.69 19.88
N GLU A 202 -9.58 -18.36 19.98
CA GLU A 202 -10.71 -17.44 19.81
C GLU A 202 -11.30 -17.52 18.39
N MET A 203 -10.46 -17.58 17.36
CA MET A 203 -10.92 -17.76 15.96
C MET A 203 -11.57 -19.12 15.68
N ALA A 204 -11.15 -20.16 16.40
CA ALA A 204 -11.71 -21.51 16.30
C ALA A 204 -13.10 -21.62 16.95
N SER A 205 -13.45 -20.74 17.88
CA SER A 205 -14.70 -20.83 18.66
C SER A 205 -16.01 -20.56 17.90
N GLY A 206 -15.94 -20.22 16.60
CA GLY A 206 -17.09 -19.99 15.71
C GLY A 206 -17.38 -21.10 14.66
N GLY A 207 -16.62 -22.21 14.63
CA GLY A 207 -16.80 -23.33 13.70
C GLY A 207 -16.03 -24.60 14.13
N ASP A 208 -16.20 -25.74 13.45
CA ASP A 208 -15.53 -27.02 13.78
C ASP A 208 -14.01 -26.99 13.47
N PRO A 209 -13.10 -27.01 14.48
CA PRO A 209 -11.69 -26.64 14.27
C PRO A 209 -10.66 -27.66 14.79
N GLY A 210 -11.05 -28.89 15.12
CA GLY A 210 -10.23 -29.80 15.94
C GLY A 210 -8.83 -30.15 15.39
N ALA A 211 -8.74 -30.54 14.12
CA ALA A 211 -7.48 -30.99 13.51
C ALA A 211 -6.52 -29.84 13.15
N VAL A 212 -7.05 -28.64 12.87
CA VAL A 212 -6.24 -27.47 12.53
C VAL A 212 -5.62 -26.88 13.79
N VAL A 213 -6.37 -26.79 14.90
CA VAL A 213 -5.88 -26.26 16.18
C VAL A 213 -4.78 -27.13 16.78
N GLU A 214 -4.85 -28.46 16.62
CA GLU A 214 -3.85 -29.39 17.14
C GLU A 214 -2.52 -29.33 16.37
N ASN A 215 -2.56 -29.33 15.03
CA ASN A 215 -1.36 -29.19 14.21
C ASN A 215 -0.70 -27.80 14.37
N VAL A 216 -1.50 -26.75 14.54
CA VAL A 216 -1.00 -25.41 14.82
C VAL A 216 -0.39 -25.31 16.23
N SER A 217 -0.99 -25.94 17.24
CA SER A 217 -0.43 -25.99 18.60
C SER A 217 0.91 -26.73 18.64
N MET A 218 1.06 -27.76 17.80
CA MET A 218 2.31 -28.50 17.62
C MET A 218 3.40 -27.65 16.94
N LEU A 219 3.03 -26.86 15.93
CA LEU A 219 3.92 -25.90 15.29
C LEU A 219 4.41 -24.84 16.30
N LEU A 220 3.51 -24.27 17.10
CA LEU A 220 3.85 -23.28 18.15
C LEU A 220 4.79 -23.86 19.20
N LYS A 221 4.60 -25.14 19.58
CA LYS A 221 5.48 -25.83 20.52
C LYS A 221 6.89 -26.04 19.95
N LYS A 222 7.03 -26.43 18.68
CA LYS A 222 8.35 -26.58 18.03
C LYS A 222 9.12 -25.25 17.97
N ILE A 223 8.44 -24.14 17.72
CA ILE A 223 9.03 -22.80 17.74
C ILE A 223 9.45 -22.42 19.18
N LYS A 224 8.61 -22.72 20.19
CA LYS A 224 8.90 -22.49 21.61
C LYS A 224 10.14 -23.25 22.09
N ASP A 225 10.23 -24.53 21.76
CA ASP A 225 11.34 -25.41 22.18
C ASP A 225 12.66 -24.94 21.54
N PHE A 226 12.63 -24.48 20.28
CA PHE A 226 13.78 -23.89 19.61
C PHE A 226 14.28 -22.61 20.29
N MET A 227 13.38 -21.69 20.67
CA MET A 227 13.76 -20.42 21.31
C MET A 227 14.40 -20.61 22.69
N GLN A 228 13.93 -21.58 23.47
CA GLN A 228 14.50 -21.91 24.78
C GLN A 228 15.92 -22.49 24.68
N THR A 229 16.34 -22.97 23.50
CA THR A 229 17.69 -23.48 23.27
C THR A 229 18.71 -22.42 22.83
N GLN A 230 18.27 -21.24 22.37
CA GLN A 230 19.17 -20.18 21.87
C GLN A 230 19.45 -19.03 22.87
N ASP A 231 18.63 -18.82 23.91
CA ASP A 231 18.87 -17.76 24.91
C ASP A 231 18.29 -18.09 26.32
N PRO A 232 19.11 -18.40 27.35
CA PRO A 232 18.62 -18.92 28.64
C PRO A 232 17.99 -17.90 29.62
N VAL A 233 17.87 -16.61 29.28
CA VAL A 233 17.69 -15.54 30.29
C VAL A 233 16.26 -14.98 30.41
N ILE A 234 15.35 -15.24 29.47
CA ILE A 234 14.00 -14.65 29.54
C ILE A 234 12.99 -15.68 30.07
N GLY A 235 12.88 -15.78 31.39
CA GLY A 235 11.80 -16.54 32.03
C GLY A 235 12.03 -16.97 33.47
N ILE A 236 12.43 -16.06 34.37
CA ILE A 236 12.33 -16.31 35.82
C ILE A 236 11.33 -15.34 36.43
N ALA A 237 10.14 -15.85 36.75
CA ALA A 237 9.24 -15.48 37.84
C ALA A 237 8.16 -16.58 37.86
N GLU A 238 7.74 -17.22 38.94
CA GLU A 238 7.95 -17.17 40.39
C GLU A 238 7.41 -18.51 40.96
N SER A 239 7.67 -18.80 42.25
CA SER A 239 7.12 -19.88 43.09
C SER A 239 7.81 -21.26 42.99
N ALA A 240 8.30 -21.92 44.04
CA ALA A 240 8.31 -21.68 45.49
C ALA A 240 9.39 -22.56 46.18
N ALA A 241 9.68 -22.23 47.44
CA ALA A 241 10.74 -22.74 48.31
C ALA A 241 10.39 -24.00 49.16
N ASN A 242 11.44 -24.53 49.83
CA ASN A 242 11.48 -25.39 51.05
C ASN A 242 11.41 -26.93 50.81
N LEU A 243 12.26 -27.87 51.29
CA LEU A 243 13.09 -28.07 52.51
C LEU A 243 14.31 -29.03 52.27
N SER A 244 15.27 -29.04 53.19
CA SER A 244 16.52 -29.86 53.31
C SER A 244 16.41 -31.02 54.35
N PRO A 245 17.49 -31.77 54.76
CA PRO A 245 18.37 -32.75 54.08
C PRO A 245 18.50 -34.13 54.83
N ASN A 246 19.32 -35.08 54.30
CA ASN A 246 19.82 -36.38 54.83
C ASN A 246 18.90 -37.63 54.70
N ASP A 247 19.36 -38.86 54.42
CA ASP A 247 20.62 -39.42 53.88
C ASP A 247 20.37 -40.91 53.45
N ASN A 248 21.05 -41.33 52.38
CA ASN A 248 21.46 -42.70 52.02
C ASN A 248 20.45 -43.86 51.84
N SER A 249 19.79 -43.87 50.68
CA SER A 249 19.87 -44.94 49.64
C SER A 249 18.80 -44.66 48.58
N THR A 250 18.89 -43.53 47.88
CA THR A 250 17.75 -43.04 47.11
C THR A 250 17.82 -43.54 45.67
N PHE A 251 17.10 -44.63 45.41
CA PHE A 251 16.45 -44.79 44.11
C PHE A 251 15.72 -43.48 43.79
N PRO A 252 15.84 -42.98 42.55
CA PRO A 252 15.22 -41.71 42.16
C PRO A 252 13.72 -41.77 42.45
N VAL A 253 13.23 -40.89 43.32
CA VAL A 253 11.82 -40.85 43.69
C VAL A 253 11.06 -40.36 42.47
N VAL A 254 10.35 -41.29 41.81
CA VAL A 254 9.52 -40.98 40.63
C VAL A 254 8.49 -39.91 41.02
N PRO A 255 8.47 -38.74 40.34
CA PRO A 255 7.48 -37.70 40.56
C PRO A 255 6.05 -38.22 40.42
N ASP A 256 5.13 -37.76 41.27
CA ASP A 256 3.75 -38.26 41.28
C ASP A 256 3.01 -38.03 39.96
N ASP A 257 3.38 -36.99 39.20
CA ASP A 257 2.81 -36.69 37.88
C ASP A 257 3.20 -37.71 36.81
N PHE A 258 4.23 -38.52 37.06
CA PHE A 258 4.73 -39.56 36.14
C PHE A 258 4.20 -40.96 36.50
N ARG A 259 3.53 -41.08 37.65
CA ARG A 259 2.93 -42.33 38.13
C ARG A 259 1.49 -42.45 37.69
N CYS A 260 1.10 -43.65 37.28
CA CYS A 260 -0.28 -43.95 36.96
C CYS A 260 -1.12 -43.89 38.25
N PRO A 261 -2.18 -43.10 38.35
CA PRO A 261 -2.98 -43.03 39.58
C PRO A 261 -3.73 -44.33 39.96
N ILE A 262 -3.82 -45.31 39.05
CA ILE A 262 -4.45 -46.62 39.30
C ILE A 262 -3.44 -47.64 39.82
N SER A 263 -2.27 -47.75 39.18
CA SER A 263 -1.24 -48.73 39.59
C SER A 263 -0.17 -48.14 40.52
N LEU A 264 -0.07 -46.82 40.61
CA LEU A 264 0.94 -46.03 41.33
C LEU A 264 2.39 -46.23 40.82
N ASP A 265 2.53 -46.96 39.71
CA ASP A 265 3.77 -47.23 39.01
C ASP A 265 4.02 -46.25 37.86
N LEU A 266 5.28 -46.11 37.46
CA LEU A 266 5.70 -45.24 36.35
C LEU A 266 5.01 -45.63 35.04
N MET A 267 4.39 -44.64 34.37
CA MET A 267 3.66 -44.86 33.12
C MET A 267 4.61 -45.08 31.94
N LYS A 268 4.47 -46.22 31.27
CA LYS A 268 5.21 -46.60 30.06
C LYS A 268 4.48 -46.15 28.80
N ASP A 269 3.15 -46.23 28.81
CA ASP A 269 2.28 -45.65 27.79
C ASP A 269 1.17 -44.82 28.44
N PRO A 270 1.48 -43.62 28.95
CA PRO A 270 0.48 -42.75 29.57
C PRO A 270 -0.58 -42.32 28.54
N VAL A 271 -1.86 -42.35 28.94
CA VAL A 271 -3.04 -42.00 28.15
C VAL A 271 -4.01 -41.17 28.99
N ILE A 272 -4.67 -40.22 28.35
CA ILE A 272 -5.58 -39.28 28.97
C ILE A 272 -7.02 -39.72 28.69
N VAL A 273 -7.85 -39.73 29.74
CA VAL A 273 -9.30 -39.86 29.63
C VAL A 273 -9.93 -38.49 29.42
N SER A 274 -11.20 -38.44 28.98
CA SER A 274 -11.92 -37.19 28.66
C SER A 274 -12.01 -36.14 29.78
N THR A 275 -11.76 -36.51 31.03
CA THR A 275 -11.67 -35.56 32.16
C THR A 275 -10.30 -34.87 32.26
N GLY A 276 -9.36 -35.18 31.36
CA GLY A 276 -8.02 -34.59 31.34
C GLY A 276 -6.99 -35.27 32.26
N GLN A 277 -7.38 -36.32 33.00
CA GLN A 277 -6.46 -37.09 33.86
C GLN A 277 -5.73 -38.18 33.07
N THR A 278 -4.46 -38.41 33.42
CA THR A 278 -3.59 -39.35 32.70
C THR A 278 -3.33 -40.63 33.50
N TYR A 279 -3.36 -41.77 32.83
CA TYR A 279 -3.18 -43.12 33.39
C TYR A 279 -2.32 -43.98 32.46
N GLU A 280 -1.76 -45.09 32.93
CA GLU A 280 -1.17 -46.10 32.04
C GLU A 280 -2.25 -46.73 31.15
N ARG A 281 -2.03 -46.78 29.83
CA ARG A 281 -2.98 -47.28 28.83
C ARG A 281 -3.63 -48.58 29.26
N GLY A 282 -2.80 -49.60 29.47
CA GLY A 282 -3.29 -50.93 29.78
C GLY A 282 -4.06 -51.02 31.10
N CYS A 283 -3.85 -50.09 32.03
CA CYS A 283 -4.56 -50.07 33.32
C CYS A 283 -5.94 -49.42 33.23
N ILE A 284 -6.05 -48.28 32.53
CA ILE A 284 -7.34 -47.60 32.39
C ILE A 284 -8.24 -48.27 31.34
N GLU A 285 -7.67 -48.92 30.31
CA GLU A 285 -8.44 -49.78 29.39
C GLU A 285 -9.14 -50.91 30.17
N ARG A 286 -8.39 -51.65 31.01
CA ARG A 286 -8.96 -52.69 31.87
C ARG A 286 -10.03 -52.18 32.83
N TRP A 287 -9.86 -50.98 33.38
CA TRP A 287 -10.86 -50.35 34.24
C TRP A 287 -12.18 -50.07 33.51
N LEU A 288 -12.10 -49.56 32.27
CA LEU A 288 -13.26 -49.22 31.44
C LEU A 288 -13.95 -50.46 30.84
N GLU A 289 -13.17 -51.50 30.53
CA GLU A 289 -13.63 -52.81 30.06
C GLU A 289 -14.33 -53.63 31.15
N ALA A 290 -13.92 -53.49 32.42
CA ALA A 290 -14.61 -54.09 33.57
C ALA A 290 -16.02 -53.50 33.82
N GLY A 291 -16.47 -52.57 32.96
CA GLY A 291 -17.81 -52.00 32.96
C GLY A 291 -17.91 -50.64 33.66
N HIS A 292 -16.87 -50.21 34.36
CA HIS A 292 -16.85 -48.90 35.02
C HIS A 292 -16.86 -47.77 33.98
N ASP A 293 -17.62 -46.71 34.25
CA ASP A 293 -17.78 -45.54 33.38
C ASP A 293 -17.42 -44.22 34.07
N THR A 294 -16.64 -44.29 35.15
CA THR A 294 -16.17 -43.15 35.94
C THR A 294 -14.64 -43.07 35.97
N CYS A 295 -14.13 -41.85 36.09
CA CYS A 295 -12.71 -41.54 36.21
C CYS A 295 -12.19 -41.97 37.59
N PRO A 296 -11.19 -42.86 37.69
CA PRO A 296 -10.74 -43.41 38.98
C PRO A 296 -10.30 -42.37 40.02
N LYS A 297 -9.54 -41.34 39.59
CA LYS A 297 -8.95 -40.33 40.48
C LYS A 297 -9.94 -39.24 40.90
N THR A 298 -10.83 -38.81 40.00
CA THR A 298 -11.77 -37.70 40.27
C THR A 298 -13.19 -38.15 40.56
N GLN A 299 -13.49 -39.46 40.42
CA GLN A 299 -14.80 -40.10 40.58
C GLN A 299 -15.91 -39.53 39.67
N GLN A 300 -15.56 -38.63 38.74
CA GLN A 300 -16.50 -38.04 37.80
C GLN A 300 -16.83 -39.01 36.66
N LYS A 301 -18.08 -38.98 36.21
CA LYS A 301 -18.56 -39.85 35.13
C LYS A 301 -17.91 -39.47 33.80
N LEU A 302 -17.31 -40.45 33.13
CA LEU A 302 -16.61 -40.25 31.87
C LEU A 302 -17.65 -40.22 30.74
N PRO A 303 -17.82 -39.07 30.05
CA PRO A 303 -18.80 -38.95 28.97
C PRO A 303 -18.47 -39.85 27.77
N ASN A 304 -17.19 -40.24 27.63
CA ASN A 304 -16.75 -41.24 26.68
C ASN A 304 -15.58 -42.07 27.24
N LYS A 305 -15.42 -43.30 26.75
CA LYS A 305 -14.38 -44.25 27.19
C LYS A 305 -13.10 -44.20 26.33
N SER A 306 -12.93 -43.15 25.52
CA SER A 306 -11.79 -43.02 24.60
C SER A 306 -10.51 -42.59 25.32
N LEU A 307 -9.38 -43.20 24.95
CA LEU A 307 -8.09 -43.00 25.62
C LEU A 307 -7.04 -42.44 24.67
N THR A 308 -6.73 -41.17 24.89
CA THR A 308 -5.82 -40.41 24.03
C THR A 308 -4.38 -40.54 24.55
N PRO A 309 -3.43 -41.11 23.78
CA PRO A 309 -2.05 -41.26 24.25
C PRO A 309 -1.37 -39.92 24.56
N ASN A 310 -0.79 -39.82 25.75
CA ASN A 310 -0.06 -38.66 26.23
C ASN A 310 1.43 -38.77 25.88
N PHE A 311 1.73 -38.55 24.60
CA PHE A 311 3.08 -38.64 24.04
C PHE A 311 4.09 -37.70 24.70
N VAL A 312 3.60 -36.57 25.23
CA VAL A 312 4.40 -35.58 25.97
C VAL A 312 4.81 -36.14 27.31
N LEU A 313 3.87 -36.63 28.13
CA LEU A 313 4.20 -37.25 29.41
C LEU A 313 5.07 -38.50 29.24
N ARG A 314 4.87 -39.28 28.17
CA ARG A 314 5.73 -40.42 27.84
C ARG A 314 7.17 -40.02 27.53
N SER A 315 7.37 -38.92 26.78
CA SER A 315 8.71 -38.41 26.47
C SER A 315 9.36 -37.77 27.69
N LEU A 316 8.58 -37.09 28.55
CA LEU A 316 9.07 -36.56 29.83
C LEU A 316 9.46 -37.68 30.79
N ILE A 317 8.69 -38.76 30.84
CA ILE A 317 9.03 -39.97 31.60
C ILE A 317 10.29 -40.62 31.04
N ALA A 318 10.44 -40.72 29.71
CA ALA A 318 11.64 -41.27 29.09
C ALA A 318 12.90 -40.42 29.36
N GLN A 319 12.78 -39.09 29.31
CA GLN A 319 13.87 -38.17 29.66
C GLN A 319 14.20 -38.18 31.15
N TRP A 320 13.18 -38.24 32.03
CA TRP A 320 13.38 -38.40 33.46
C TRP A 320 14.06 -39.74 33.79
N CYS A 321 13.64 -40.82 33.13
CA CYS A 321 14.29 -42.12 33.22
C CYS A 321 15.76 -42.04 32.80
N GLU A 322 16.05 -41.48 31.63
CA GLU A 322 17.42 -41.33 31.12
C GLU A 322 18.30 -40.46 32.03
N ALA A 323 17.76 -39.37 32.58
CA ALA A 323 18.45 -38.49 33.52
C ALA A 323 18.69 -39.12 34.91
N ASN A 324 17.88 -40.11 35.30
CA ASN A 324 17.99 -40.80 36.60
C ASN A 324 18.53 -42.23 36.48
N GLY A 325 19.05 -42.62 35.30
CA GLY A 325 19.67 -43.93 35.06
C GLY A 325 18.70 -45.11 34.94
N VAL A 326 17.44 -44.84 34.59
CA VAL A 326 16.37 -45.83 34.35
C VAL A 326 16.13 -45.96 32.82
N GLU A 327 15.91 -47.16 32.29
CA GLU A 327 15.96 -47.42 30.84
C GLU A 327 14.64 -47.10 30.09
N PRO A 328 14.64 -46.39 28.93
CA PRO A 328 13.42 -45.96 28.21
C PRO A 328 12.99 -46.83 26.97
N PRO A 329 11.70 -46.84 26.52
CA PRO A 329 11.16 -47.76 25.49
C PRO A 329 11.16 -47.22 24.00
N LYS A 330 11.41 -48.01 22.88
CA LYS A 330 11.75 -47.54 21.45
C LYS A 330 11.00 -48.12 20.16
N ARG A 331 11.05 -47.47 18.92
CA ARG A 331 10.59 -47.91 17.48
C ARG A 331 11.14 -47.16 16.13
N PRO A 332 10.91 -47.58 14.80
CA PRO A 332 11.68 -47.28 13.48
C PRO A 332 11.06 -46.48 12.20
N ALA A 333 11.81 -46.16 11.04
CA ALA A 333 11.69 -45.02 9.98
C ALA A 333 11.86 -45.16 8.35
N GLN A 334 11.66 -44.12 7.43
CA GLN A 334 12.12 -43.87 5.94
C GLN A 334 11.82 -42.47 5.13
N GLN A 335 12.34 -42.17 3.84
CA GLN A 335 12.83 -40.88 3.07
C GLN A 335 12.09 -40.19 1.79
N SER A 336 12.55 -39.01 1.18
CA SER A 336 12.04 -38.21 -0.06
C SER A 336 13.04 -37.33 -0.98
N ASN A 337 12.63 -36.67 -2.13
CA ASN A 337 13.40 -35.92 -3.25
C ASN A 337 12.91 -34.45 -3.66
N ALA A 338 13.72 -33.54 -4.30
CA ALA A 338 13.43 -32.08 -4.67
C ALA A 338 14.06 -31.49 -6.02
N PRO A 339 13.70 -30.28 -6.56
CA PRO A 339 14.27 -29.68 -7.80
C PRO A 339 15.26 -28.45 -7.66
N ALA A 340 16.13 -28.33 -8.68
CA ALA A 340 17.35 -27.56 -9.02
C ALA A 340 17.64 -26.09 -8.56
N THR A 341 18.91 -25.87 -8.11
CA THR A 341 19.57 -24.66 -7.58
C THR A 341 20.67 -24.04 -8.49
N CYS A 342 21.02 -22.77 -8.21
CA CYS A 342 22.24 -22.06 -8.64
C CYS A 342 23.53 -22.89 -8.45
N THR A 343 24.55 -22.71 -9.29
CA THR A 343 25.77 -23.53 -9.21
C THR A 343 26.56 -23.23 -7.94
N ALA A 344 26.99 -24.25 -7.20
CA ALA A 344 27.77 -24.10 -5.95
C ALA A 344 29.06 -23.26 -6.13
N SER A 345 29.58 -23.20 -7.36
CA SER A 345 30.74 -22.38 -7.73
C SER A 345 30.45 -20.88 -7.68
N GLU A 346 29.25 -20.44 -8.05
CA GLU A 346 28.87 -19.01 -8.07
C GLU A 346 28.58 -18.52 -6.66
N HIS A 347 27.88 -19.31 -5.85
CA HIS A 347 27.63 -18.99 -4.45
C HIS A 347 28.94 -18.83 -3.65
N SER A 348 29.91 -19.75 -3.85
CA SER A 348 31.21 -19.67 -3.18
C SER A 348 31.99 -18.40 -3.53
N LYS A 349 31.94 -17.96 -4.80
CA LYS A 349 32.57 -16.71 -5.25
C LYS A 349 31.91 -15.49 -4.62
N VAL A 350 30.58 -15.48 -4.49
CA VAL A 350 29.87 -14.37 -3.82
C VAL A 350 30.33 -14.26 -2.38
N ILE A 351 30.41 -15.37 -1.63
CA ILE A 351 30.89 -15.35 -0.24
C ILE A 351 32.31 -14.79 -0.11
N GLU A 352 33.24 -15.17 -0.99
CA GLU A 352 34.60 -14.60 -1.00
C GLU A 352 34.58 -13.08 -1.24
N LEU A 353 33.73 -12.61 -2.15
CA LEU A 353 33.55 -11.18 -2.41
C LEU A 353 32.98 -10.45 -1.20
N LEU A 354 32.08 -11.06 -0.42
CA LEU A 354 31.53 -10.45 0.80
C LEU A 354 32.58 -10.29 1.89
N GLN A 355 33.51 -11.24 2.01
CA GLN A 355 34.65 -11.11 2.93
C GLN A 355 35.55 -9.95 2.54
N LYS A 356 35.87 -9.81 1.24
CA LYS A 356 36.65 -8.68 0.71
C LYS A 356 35.93 -7.34 0.88
N LEU A 357 34.61 -7.32 0.66
CA LEU A 357 33.76 -6.14 0.84
C LEU A 357 33.68 -5.69 2.30
N SER A 358 33.79 -6.63 3.25
CA SER A 358 33.80 -6.36 4.69
C SER A 358 35.20 -6.08 5.26
N SER A 359 36.25 -6.17 4.42
CA SER A 359 37.62 -5.87 4.84
C SER A 359 37.82 -4.37 5.06
N GLN A 360 38.86 -3.99 5.80
CA GLN A 360 39.26 -2.58 6.00
C GLN A 360 40.08 -2.02 4.82
N ASN A 361 40.37 -2.83 3.81
CA ASN A 361 41.19 -2.44 2.67
C ASN A 361 40.31 -1.85 1.55
N LEU A 362 40.44 -0.54 1.30
CA LEU A 362 39.70 0.17 0.26
C LEU A 362 39.87 -0.46 -1.14
N ALA A 363 41.05 -1.01 -1.46
CA ALA A 363 41.27 -1.66 -2.75
C ALA A 363 40.44 -2.95 -2.88
N ASP A 364 40.37 -3.74 -1.81
CA ASP A 364 39.58 -4.97 -1.77
C ASP A 364 38.07 -4.66 -1.80
N GLN A 365 37.63 -3.64 -1.06
CA GLN A 365 36.24 -3.17 -1.10
C GLN A 365 35.85 -2.71 -2.51
N ARG A 366 36.69 -1.88 -3.15
CA ARG A 366 36.44 -1.37 -4.51
C ARG A 366 36.37 -2.51 -5.52
N ALA A 367 37.34 -3.42 -5.50
CA ALA A 367 37.37 -4.57 -6.38
C ALA A 367 36.15 -5.48 -6.16
N ALA A 368 35.80 -5.76 -4.91
CA ALA A 368 34.64 -6.59 -4.56
C ALA A 368 33.33 -5.95 -5.01
N ALA A 369 33.11 -4.66 -4.73
CA ALA A 369 31.94 -3.93 -5.17
C ALA A 369 31.84 -3.90 -6.71
N GLY A 370 32.98 -3.71 -7.40
CA GLY A 370 33.06 -3.77 -8.86
C GLY A 370 32.67 -5.15 -9.41
N MET A 371 33.15 -6.23 -8.78
CA MET A 371 32.78 -7.59 -9.18
C MET A 371 31.31 -7.91 -8.91
N LEU A 372 30.76 -7.51 -7.76
CA LEU A 372 29.33 -7.67 -7.45
C LEU A 372 28.46 -6.89 -8.44
N ARG A 373 28.84 -5.66 -8.80
CA ARG A 373 28.19 -4.87 -9.86
C ARG A 373 28.13 -5.66 -11.17
N GLN A 374 29.23 -6.30 -11.58
CA GLN A 374 29.30 -7.08 -12.82
C GLN A 374 28.47 -8.36 -12.75
N LEU A 375 28.51 -9.10 -11.64
CA LEU A 375 27.71 -10.31 -11.46
C LEU A 375 26.21 -10.00 -11.48
N ALA A 376 25.77 -8.99 -10.73
CA ALA A 376 24.36 -8.55 -10.71
C ALA A 376 23.87 -8.05 -12.08
N LYS A 377 24.76 -7.58 -12.97
CA LYS A 377 24.39 -7.16 -14.33
C LYS A 377 24.05 -8.35 -15.24
N ARG A 378 24.68 -9.52 -15.04
CA ARG A 378 24.67 -10.64 -16.00
C ARG A 378 23.36 -11.40 -16.07
N SER A 379 22.74 -11.69 -14.93
CA SER A 379 21.53 -12.53 -14.90
C SER A 379 20.68 -12.28 -13.66
N ALA A 380 19.43 -12.74 -13.69
CA ALA A 380 18.51 -12.65 -12.54
C ALA A 380 18.93 -13.60 -11.41
N GLU A 381 19.43 -14.78 -11.74
CA GLU A 381 19.91 -15.79 -10.78
C GLU A 381 21.08 -15.26 -9.95
N ASN A 382 22.00 -14.52 -10.59
CA ASN A 382 23.09 -13.85 -9.86
C ASN A 382 22.55 -12.78 -8.91
N ARG A 383 21.51 -12.03 -9.29
CA ARG A 383 20.90 -11.04 -8.39
C ARG A 383 20.24 -11.71 -7.19
N ALA A 384 19.54 -12.83 -7.40
CA ALA A 384 18.95 -13.63 -6.33
C ALA A 384 20.03 -14.15 -5.38
N CYS A 385 21.05 -14.83 -5.92
CA CYS A 385 22.16 -15.37 -5.15
C CYS A 385 22.91 -14.31 -4.32
N ILE A 386 23.22 -13.14 -4.91
CA ILE A 386 23.88 -12.04 -4.20
C ILE A 386 22.99 -11.48 -3.07
N GLY A 387 21.68 -11.36 -3.31
CA GLY A 387 20.71 -10.89 -2.32
C GLY A 387 20.49 -11.88 -1.17
N GLU A 388 20.48 -13.18 -1.47
CA GLU A 388 20.35 -14.28 -0.51
C GLU A 388 21.61 -14.45 0.34
N ALA A 389 22.79 -14.27 -0.25
CA ALA A 389 24.07 -14.34 0.43
C ALA A 389 24.32 -13.17 1.43
N GLY A 390 23.42 -12.19 1.51
CA GLY A 390 23.54 -11.08 2.47
C GLY A 390 24.43 -9.93 2.01
N ALA A 391 24.63 -9.74 0.71
CA ALA A 391 25.45 -8.65 0.18
C ALA A 391 24.86 -7.24 0.42
N ILE A 392 23.53 -7.14 0.43
CA ILE A 392 22.81 -5.87 0.42
C ILE A 392 23.15 -5.00 1.65
N PRO A 393 23.07 -5.48 2.90
CA PRO A 393 23.45 -4.70 4.08
C PRO A 393 24.89 -4.17 4.02
N ILE A 394 25.84 -4.98 3.54
CA ILE A 394 27.25 -4.59 3.43
C ILE A 394 27.42 -3.48 2.38
N LEU A 395 26.80 -3.63 1.21
CA LEU A 395 26.79 -2.58 0.18
C LEU A 395 26.17 -1.28 0.71
N VAL A 396 25.06 -1.37 1.44
CA VAL A 396 24.41 -0.19 2.04
C VAL A 396 25.34 0.53 3.02
N SER A 397 26.11 -0.22 3.83
CA SER A 397 27.07 0.36 4.76
C SER A 397 28.21 1.14 4.08
N LEU A 398 28.48 0.86 2.80
CA LEU A 398 29.53 1.51 2.02
C LEU A 398 29.05 2.71 1.19
N LEU A 399 27.74 2.98 1.11
CA LEU A 399 27.20 4.17 0.41
C LEU A 399 27.81 5.50 0.88
N PRO A 400 28.09 5.71 2.18
CA PRO A 400 28.69 6.96 2.67
C PRO A 400 30.20 7.11 2.39
N THR A 401 30.84 6.15 1.72
CA THR A 401 32.29 6.22 1.45
C THR A 401 32.66 7.47 0.64
N THR A 402 33.83 8.05 0.96
CA THR A 402 34.38 9.20 0.22
C THR A 402 35.15 8.79 -1.03
N ASP A 403 35.43 7.51 -1.21
CA ASP A 403 36.06 7.00 -2.42
C ASP A 403 35.06 6.95 -3.58
N VAL A 404 35.20 7.88 -4.53
CA VAL A 404 34.27 8.06 -5.65
C VAL A 404 34.04 6.76 -6.43
N SER A 405 35.11 6.03 -6.75
CA SER A 405 35.01 4.79 -7.53
C SER A 405 34.30 3.68 -6.76
N THR A 406 34.57 3.53 -5.46
CA THR A 406 33.85 2.57 -4.62
C THR A 406 32.38 2.95 -4.50
N GLN A 407 32.06 4.22 -4.25
CA GLN A 407 30.68 4.70 -4.14
C GLN A 407 29.88 4.45 -5.43
N GLU A 408 30.49 4.71 -6.59
CA GLU A 408 29.91 4.39 -7.90
C GLU A 408 29.64 2.89 -8.07
N HIS A 409 30.62 2.03 -7.74
CA HIS A 409 30.44 0.59 -7.81
C HIS A 409 29.32 0.11 -6.88
N VAL A 410 29.29 0.61 -5.65
CA VAL A 410 28.30 0.26 -4.63
C VAL A 410 26.89 0.64 -5.08
N VAL A 411 26.66 1.90 -5.44
CA VAL A 411 25.31 2.34 -5.84
C VAL A 411 24.84 1.65 -7.11
N THR A 412 25.76 1.36 -8.05
CA THR A 412 25.41 0.64 -9.28
C THR A 412 25.15 -0.85 -9.02
N ALA A 413 25.84 -1.47 -8.05
CA ALA A 413 25.53 -2.83 -7.63
C ALA A 413 24.12 -2.89 -7.02
N ILE A 414 23.77 -1.93 -6.14
CA ILE A 414 22.43 -1.83 -5.55
C ILE A 414 21.37 -1.61 -6.64
N LEU A 415 21.62 -0.74 -7.63
CA LEU A 415 20.75 -0.57 -8.80
C LEU A 415 20.52 -1.89 -9.52
N ASN A 416 21.58 -2.62 -9.85
CA ASN A 416 21.45 -3.90 -10.57
C ASN A 416 20.67 -4.93 -9.75
N LEU A 417 20.90 -4.97 -8.43
CA LEU A 417 20.17 -5.84 -7.51
C LEU A 417 18.70 -5.45 -7.40
N SER A 418 18.36 -4.15 -7.43
CA SER A 418 16.98 -3.66 -7.33
C SER A 418 16.14 -4.01 -8.56
N ILE A 419 16.75 -4.42 -9.68
CA ILE A 419 15.99 -4.89 -10.86
C ILE A 419 15.25 -6.20 -10.54
N TYR A 420 15.77 -7.03 -9.63
CA TYR A 420 15.08 -8.23 -9.15
C TYR A 420 14.04 -7.86 -8.07
N GLU A 421 12.79 -8.34 -8.18
CA GLU A 421 11.67 -7.88 -7.35
C GLU A 421 11.86 -8.21 -5.87
N GLU A 422 12.28 -9.41 -5.56
CA GLU A 422 12.48 -9.96 -4.21
C GLU A 422 13.59 -9.21 -3.46
N ASN A 423 14.57 -8.66 -4.20
CA ASN A 423 15.63 -7.84 -3.62
C ASN A 423 15.17 -6.44 -3.23
N LYS A 424 14.09 -5.89 -3.83
CA LYS A 424 13.60 -4.55 -3.49
C LYS A 424 13.21 -4.46 -2.02
N ALA A 425 12.53 -5.48 -1.50
CA ALA A 425 12.18 -5.57 -0.08
C ALA A 425 13.45 -5.59 0.80
N ARG A 426 14.43 -6.43 0.46
CA ARG A 426 15.72 -6.52 1.18
C ARG A 426 16.49 -5.20 1.20
N ILE A 427 16.50 -4.47 0.08
CA ILE A 427 17.16 -3.16 -0.03
C ILE A 427 16.49 -2.13 0.89
N ILE A 428 15.15 -2.10 0.91
CA ILE A 428 14.39 -1.18 1.77
C ILE A 428 14.57 -1.52 3.25
N THR A 429 14.45 -2.80 3.64
CA THR A 429 14.60 -3.23 5.03
C THR A 429 16.03 -3.04 5.55
N SER A 430 17.03 -3.06 4.66
CA SER A 430 18.43 -2.75 5.01
C SER A 430 18.68 -1.25 5.24
N GLY A 431 17.67 -0.38 5.11
CA GLY A 431 17.83 1.06 5.33
C GLY A 431 18.63 1.76 4.23
N ALA A 432 18.55 1.29 2.98
CA ALA A 432 19.35 1.85 1.88
C ALA A 432 19.00 3.28 1.48
N VAL A 433 17.73 3.70 1.67
CA VAL A 433 17.18 4.94 1.11
C VAL A 433 17.96 6.20 1.55
N PRO A 434 18.25 6.44 2.85
CA PRO A 434 19.07 7.58 3.26
C PRO A 434 20.47 7.61 2.62
N GLY A 435 21.12 6.45 2.48
CA GLY A 435 22.42 6.33 1.83
C GLY A 435 22.35 6.65 0.34
N ILE A 436 21.33 6.14 -0.37
CA ILE A 436 21.12 6.43 -1.79
C ILE A 436 20.84 7.93 -2.00
N VAL A 437 20.06 8.55 -1.12
CA VAL A 437 19.80 10.01 -1.18
C VAL A 437 21.06 10.83 -0.88
N HIS A 438 21.94 10.35 0.00
CA HIS A 438 23.24 10.97 0.21
C HIS A 438 24.08 10.97 -1.08
N VAL A 439 24.18 9.81 -1.75
CA VAL A 439 24.89 9.68 -3.03
C VAL A 439 24.24 10.55 -4.12
N LEU A 440 22.91 10.61 -4.20
CA LEU A 440 22.19 11.48 -5.14
C LEU A 440 22.53 12.98 -4.96
N LYS A 441 22.81 13.41 -3.73
CA LYS A 441 23.15 14.80 -3.40
C LYS A 441 24.61 15.13 -3.62
N ARG A 442 25.53 14.20 -3.35
CA ARG A 442 26.98 14.49 -3.22
C ARG A 442 27.90 13.65 -4.09
N GLY A 443 27.41 12.59 -4.71
CA GLY A 443 28.20 11.69 -5.54
C GLY A 443 28.63 12.33 -6.86
N SER A 444 29.47 11.59 -7.62
CA SER A 444 29.77 11.92 -9.01
C SER A 444 28.51 11.92 -9.88
N MET A 445 28.59 12.49 -11.08
CA MET A 445 27.44 12.48 -12.00
C MET A 445 26.93 11.06 -12.29
N GLU A 446 27.83 10.08 -12.52
CA GLU A 446 27.43 8.68 -12.69
C GLU A 446 26.76 8.12 -11.43
N ALA A 447 27.31 8.39 -10.24
CA ALA A 447 26.72 7.91 -9.00
C ALA A 447 25.33 8.52 -8.74
N ARG A 448 25.13 9.80 -9.07
CA ARG A 448 23.85 10.51 -8.94
C ARG A 448 22.80 9.96 -9.90
N GLU A 449 23.17 9.73 -11.16
CA GLU A 449 22.33 9.06 -12.17
C GLU A 449 21.88 7.68 -11.69
N ASN A 450 22.84 6.84 -11.26
CA ASN A 450 22.53 5.50 -10.76
C ASN A 450 21.68 5.55 -9.47
N SER A 451 21.86 6.57 -8.62
CA SER A 451 21.00 6.79 -7.44
C SER A 451 19.57 7.11 -7.84
N ALA A 452 19.37 7.99 -8.83
CA ALA A 452 18.04 8.32 -9.34
C ALA A 452 17.35 7.10 -9.97
N ALA A 453 18.07 6.32 -10.79
CA ALA A 453 17.57 5.07 -11.36
C ALA A 453 17.22 4.04 -10.27
N THR A 454 17.99 3.97 -9.19
CA THR A 454 17.71 3.06 -8.05
C THR A 454 16.44 3.47 -7.34
N LEU A 455 16.27 4.77 -7.05
CA LEU A 455 15.06 5.29 -6.43
C LEU A 455 13.83 5.08 -7.31
N PHE A 456 13.95 5.24 -8.64
CA PHE A 456 12.90 4.88 -9.57
C PHE A 456 12.53 3.40 -9.44
N SER A 457 13.51 2.50 -9.55
CA SER A 457 13.32 1.04 -9.45
C SER A 457 12.62 0.64 -8.15
N LEU A 458 13.04 1.20 -7.01
CA LEU A 458 12.42 0.94 -5.71
C LEU A 458 11.02 1.53 -5.60
N SER A 459 10.76 2.68 -6.21
CA SER A 459 9.45 3.35 -6.19
C SER A 459 8.37 2.65 -7.02
N LEU A 460 8.73 1.69 -7.87
CA LEU A 460 7.76 0.85 -8.59
C LEU A 460 6.86 0.07 -7.63
N VAL A 461 7.37 -0.22 -6.43
CA VAL A 461 6.57 -0.69 -5.29
C VAL A 461 5.93 0.53 -4.62
N ASP A 462 4.59 0.59 -4.63
CA ASP A 462 3.85 1.78 -4.20
C ASP A 462 4.12 2.19 -2.76
N GLU A 463 4.32 1.22 -1.87
CA GLU A 463 4.57 1.40 -0.45
C GLU A 463 5.87 2.17 -0.20
N ASN A 464 6.85 2.01 -1.10
CA ASN A 464 8.14 2.69 -0.99
C ASN A 464 8.03 4.18 -1.34
N LYS A 465 7.01 4.60 -2.11
CA LYS A 465 6.86 6.01 -2.56
C LYS A 465 6.74 6.97 -1.38
N VAL A 466 6.07 6.57 -0.29
CA VAL A 466 5.89 7.38 0.92
C VAL A 466 7.23 7.58 1.64
N MET A 467 7.94 6.48 1.89
CA MET A 467 9.25 6.49 2.56
C MET A 467 10.29 7.28 1.76
N ILE A 468 10.40 6.99 0.46
CA ILE A 468 11.34 7.69 -0.44
C ILE A 468 11.01 9.18 -0.46
N GLY A 469 9.73 9.54 -0.58
CA GLY A 469 9.30 10.94 -0.53
C GLY A 469 9.55 11.64 0.80
N ALA A 470 9.63 10.92 1.92
CA ALA A 470 9.97 11.48 3.24
C ALA A 470 11.49 11.61 3.47
N SER A 471 12.32 10.88 2.73
CA SER A 471 13.79 10.84 2.89
C SER A 471 14.55 12.07 2.33
N GLY A 472 13.84 13.05 1.77
CA GLY A 472 14.46 14.18 1.08
C GLY A 472 15.04 13.83 -0.30
N ALA A 473 14.58 12.73 -0.90
CA ALA A 473 14.92 12.35 -2.28
C ALA A 473 14.38 13.35 -3.31
N ILE A 474 13.13 13.83 -3.14
CA ILE A 474 12.45 14.68 -4.12
C ILE A 474 13.25 15.95 -4.43
N PRO A 475 13.67 16.78 -3.46
CA PRO A 475 14.48 17.97 -3.77
C PRO A 475 15.79 17.65 -4.49
N ALA A 476 16.43 16.52 -4.16
CA ALA A 476 17.68 16.11 -4.81
C ALA A 476 17.46 15.66 -6.26
N LEU A 477 16.34 15.00 -6.55
CA LEU A 477 15.93 14.65 -7.91
C LEU A 477 15.58 15.89 -8.73
N VAL A 478 14.90 16.88 -8.13
CA VAL A 478 14.60 18.16 -8.79
C VAL A 478 15.89 18.89 -9.19
N LEU A 479 16.89 18.92 -8.29
CA LEU A 479 18.21 19.47 -8.61
C LEU A 479 18.95 18.70 -9.72
N LEU A 480 18.82 17.37 -9.76
CA LEU A 480 19.41 16.56 -10.83
C LEU A 480 18.67 16.77 -12.17
N LEU A 481 17.37 17.03 -12.15
CA LEU A 481 16.60 17.35 -13.35
C LEU A 481 17.02 18.68 -13.98
N GLY A 482 17.31 19.71 -13.16
CA GLY A 482 17.78 20.99 -13.67
C GLY A 482 19.24 20.94 -14.13
N ASN A 483 20.13 20.38 -13.31
CA ASN A 483 21.58 20.52 -13.48
C ASN A 483 22.30 19.24 -13.94
N GLY A 484 21.55 18.19 -14.27
CA GLY A 484 22.11 16.88 -14.62
C GLY A 484 22.63 16.78 -16.05
N SER A 485 23.36 15.69 -16.32
CA SER A 485 23.61 15.23 -17.69
C SER A 485 22.28 14.85 -18.35
N GLN A 486 22.24 14.66 -19.68
CA GLN A 486 21.01 14.21 -20.35
C GLN A 486 20.49 12.88 -19.80
N ARG A 487 21.38 11.97 -19.39
CA ARG A 487 21.00 10.75 -18.69
C ARG A 487 20.44 11.05 -17.30
N GLY A 488 21.11 11.92 -16.53
CA GLY A 488 20.67 12.33 -15.20
C GLY A 488 19.30 13.02 -15.20
N LYS A 489 19.03 13.87 -16.19
CA LYS A 489 17.72 14.51 -16.38
C LYS A 489 16.64 13.44 -16.63
N LYS A 490 16.90 12.47 -17.50
CA LYS A 490 15.96 11.36 -17.78
C LYS A 490 15.71 10.46 -16.57
N ASP A 491 16.77 10.06 -15.88
CA ASP A 491 16.68 9.21 -14.69
C ASP A 491 15.91 9.94 -13.56
N ALA A 492 16.19 11.24 -13.36
CA ALA A 492 15.49 12.08 -12.40
C ALA A 492 14.02 12.27 -12.75
N ALA A 493 13.71 12.58 -14.01
CA ALA A 493 12.34 12.77 -14.47
C ALA A 493 11.51 11.48 -14.30
N THR A 494 12.08 10.32 -14.64
CA THR A 494 11.41 9.03 -14.50
C THR A 494 11.14 8.70 -13.03
N ALA A 495 12.10 8.96 -12.14
CA ALA A 495 11.92 8.81 -10.70
C ALA A 495 10.86 9.77 -10.14
N LEU A 496 10.90 11.06 -10.51
CA LEU A 496 9.92 12.07 -10.08
C LEU A 496 8.52 11.75 -10.57
N PHE A 497 8.36 11.39 -11.84
CA PHE A 497 7.09 10.96 -12.41
C PHE A 497 6.45 9.86 -11.56
N ASN A 498 7.18 8.78 -11.30
CA ASN A 498 6.64 7.65 -10.56
C ASN A 498 6.40 7.97 -9.07
N LEU A 499 7.26 8.77 -8.44
CA LEU A 499 7.08 9.20 -7.05
C LEU A 499 5.87 10.14 -6.88
N CYS A 500 5.60 11.02 -7.84
CA CYS A 500 4.50 11.99 -7.82
C CYS A 500 3.14 11.39 -8.21
N ILE A 501 3.08 10.12 -8.65
CA ILE A 501 1.81 9.37 -8.71
C ILE A 501 1.17 9.33 -7.32
N TYR A 502 1.99 9.29 -6.26
CA TYR A 502 1.50 9.44 -4.89
C TYR A 502 1.23 10.91 -4.55
N GLN A 503 -0.01 11.24 -4.20
CA GLN A 503 -0.46 12.62 -3.94
C GLN A 503 0.41 13.37 -2.91
N GLY A 504 0.77 12.71 -1.80
CA GLY A 504 1.59 13.32 -0.75
C GLY A 504 3.01 13.72 -1.18
N ASN A 505 3.47 13.29 -2.36
CA ASN A 505 4.74 13.69 -2.94
C ASN A 505 4.63 14.88 -3.91
N LYS A 506 3.44 15.15 -4.49
CA LYS A 506 3.25 16.26 -5.43
C LYS A 506 3.58 17.60 -4.79
N GLY A 507 2.97 17.92 -3.65
CA GLY A 507 3.24 19.15 -2.90
C GLY A 507 4.72 19.32 -2.53
N LYS A 508 5.41 18.23 -2.17
CA LYS A 508 6.86 18.26 -1.90
C LYS A 508 7.67 18.60 -3.14
N ALA A 509 7.29 18.07 -4.30
CA ALA A 509 7.96 18.33 -5.56
C ALA A 509 7.74 19.78 -6.02
N ILE A 510 6.52 20.30 -5.85
CA ILE A 510 6.17 21.70 -6.15
C ILE A 510 6.99 22.65 -5.28
N ARG A 511 7.01 22.44 -3.95
CA ARG A 511 7.81 23.26 -3.01
C ARG A 511 9.32 23.15 -3.24
N ALA A 512 9.79 22.07 -3.87
CA ALA A 512 11.18 21.92 -4.27
C ALA A 512 11.54 22.70 -5.55
N GLY A 513 10.60 23.42 -6.16
CA GLY A 513 10.84 24.23 -7.37
C GLY A 513 10.77 23.44 -8.67
N LEU A 514 10.01 22.35 -8.72
CA LEU A 514 9.93 21.50 -9.92
C LEU A 514 9.23 22.19 -11.11
N VAL A 515 8.19 22.98 -10.88
CA VAL A 515 7.37 23.58 -11.97
C VAL A 515 8.19 24.48 -12.91
N PRO A 516 9.00 25.45 -12.42
CA PRO A 516 9.83 26.27 -13.30
C PRO A 516 10.79 25.45 -14.18
N ILE A 517 11.43 24.43 -13.61
CA ILE A 517 12.36 23.55 -14.34
C ILE A 517 11.63 22.77 -15.44
N LEU A 518 10.41 22.28 -15.17
CA LEU A 518 9.63 21.59 -16.18
C LEU A 518 9.29 22.53 -17.35
N LEU A 519 8.87 23.76 -17.08
CA LEU A 519 8.52 24.73 -18.12
C LEU A 519 9.75 25.15 -18.95
N GLU A 520 10.91 25.32 -18.32
CA GLU A 520 12.19 25.54 -19.03
C GLU A 520 12.48 24.39 -20.00
N LEU A 521 12.38 23.13 -19.55
CA LEU A 521 12.58 21.95 -20.39
C LEU A 521 11.58 21.82 -21.56
N LEU A 522 10.39 22.43 -21.46
CA LEU A 522 9.44 22.48 -22.59
C LEU A 522 9.88 23.45 -23.69
N THR A 523 10.65 24.48 -23.33
CA THR A 523 11.12 25.51 -24.26
C THR A 523 12.50 25.18 -24.85
N GLU A 524 13.28 24.34 -24.19
CA GLU A 524 14.58 23.86 -24.69
C GLU A 524 14.41 22.78 -25.76
N THR A 525 14.39 23.18 -27.04
CA THR A 525 14.20 22.27 -28.19
C THR A 525 15.26 21.17 -28.31
N GLU A 526 16.47 21.41 -27.81
CA GLU A 526 17.58 20.43 -27.85
C GLU A 526 17.60 19.49 -26.63
N SER A 527 16.75 19.74 -25.61
CA SER A 527 16.78 18.96 -24.37
C SER A 527 16.36 17.50 -24.58
N GLY A 528 15.46 17.23 -25.53
CA GLY A 528 14.85 15.91 -25.71
C GLY A 528 14.07 15.43 -24.48
N MET A 529 13.61 16.36 -23.64
CA MET A 529 12.93 16.11 -22.35
C MET A 529 11.46 16.53 -22.35
N VAL A 530 10.91 16.97 -23.50
CA VAL A 530 9.55 17.51 -23.61
C VAL A 530 8.49 16.49 -23.18
N ASP A 531 8.68 15.22 -23.56
CA ASP A 531 7.76 14.12 -23.21
C ASP A 531 7.71 13.90 -21.70
N GLU A 532 8.87 13.78 -21.07
CA GLU A 532 9.01 13.56 -19.63
C GLU A 532 8.51 14.76 -18.83
N ALA A 533 8.86 15.98 -19.26
CA ALA A 533 8.47 17.21 -18.59
C ALA A 533 6.95 17.40 -18.61
N LEU A 534 6.29 17.21 -19.76
CA LEU A 534 4.83 17.27 -19.87
C LEU A 534 4.12 16.20 -19.06
N ALA A 535 4.66 14.98 -19.02
CA ALA A 535 4.07 13.89 -18.27
C ALA A 535 4.04 14.20 -16.76
N ILE A 536 5.12 14.79 -16.22
CA ILE A 536 5.18 15.23 -14.82
C ILE A 536 4.26 16.43 -14.61
N LEU A 537 4.28 17.43 -15.51
CA LEU A 537 3.45 18.62 -15.41
C LEU A 537 1.95 18.26 -15.39
N ALA A 538 1.53 17.28 -16.19
CA ALA A 538 0.18 16.75 -16.19
C ALA A 538 -0.20 16.16 -14.81
N ILE A 539 0.69 15.37 -14.18
CA ILE A 539 0.45 14.84 -12.83
C ILE A 539 0.35 15.95 -11.79
N LEU A 540 1.19 16.99 -11.88
CA LEU A 540 1.17 18.10 -10.91
C LEU A 540 -0.03 19.02 -11.10
N SER A 541 -0.50 19.20 -12.34
CA SER A 541 -1.62 20.07 -12.65
C SER A 541 -2.95 19.62 -12.03
N SER A 542 -3.07 18.35 -11.65
CA SER A 542 -4.23 17.81 -10.93
C SER A 542 -4.10 17.88 -9.40
N HIS A 543 -3.20 18.70 -8.88
CA HIS A 543 -3.07 19.01 -7.45
C HIS A 543 -3.23 20.52 -7.26
N PRO A 544 -3.84 21.03 -6.18
CA PRO A 544 -4.24 22.43 -6.12
C PRO A 544 -3.00 23.34 -6.03
N GLU A 545 -2.00 22.95 -5.21
CA GLU A 545 -0.69 23.63 -5.17
C GLU A 545 0.00 23.61 -6.54
N GLY A 546 -0.15 22.54 -7.32
CA GLY A 546 0.54 22.38 -8.60
C GLY A 546 -0.11 23.24 -9.66
N LYS A 547 -1.44 23.22 -9.73
CA LYS A 547 -2.23 24.13 -10.54
C LYS A 547 -1.88 25.60 -10.25
N ALA A 548 -1.90 26.02 -8.99
CA ALA A 548 -1.54 27.38 -8.60
C ALA A 548 -0.11 27.76 -9.03
N ALA A 549 0.86 26.85 -8.83
CA ALA A 549 2.24 27.08 -9.24
C ALA A 549 2.40 27.17 -10.76
N ILE A 550 1.69 26.33 -11.54
CA ILE A 550 1.73 26.34 -13.00
C ILE A 550 1.07 27.62 -13.55
N SER A 551 -0.08 28.02 -12.99
CA SER A 551 -0.76 29.27 -13.34
C SER A 551 0.11 30.51 -13.09
N SER A 552 0.83 30.51 -11.96
CA SER A 552 1.73 31.61 -11.61
C SER A 552 2.99 31.70 -12.50
N ALA A 553 3.28 30.65 -13.26
CA ALA A 553 4.50 30.52 -14.05
C ALA A 553 4.30 30.78 -15.56
N ALA A 554 3.22 31.49 -15.95
CA ALA A 554 2.92 31.84 -17.35
C ALA A 554 2.95 30.62 -18.30
N ALA A 555 2.37 29.50 -17.87
CA ALA A 555 2.45 28.24 -18.61
C ALA A 555 1.56 28.19 -19.87
N ILE A 556 0.51 29.02 -19.97
CA ILE A 556 -0.49 28.94 -21.04
C ILE A 556 0.14 29.10 -22.44
N PRO A 557 0.98 30.11 -22.73
CA PRO A 557 1.58 30.26 -24.07
C PRO A 557 2.50 29.10 -24.43
N ILE A 558 3.24 28.57 -23.46
CA ILE A 558 4.13 27.42 -23.63
C ILE A 558 3.29 26.18 -24.02
N LEU A 559 2.22 25.90 -23.28
CA LEU A 559 1.34 24.77 -23.52
C LEU A 559 0.61 24.87 -24.87
N VAL A 560 0.15 26.05 -25.26
CA VAL A 560 -0.44 26.28 -26.59
C VAL A 560 0.60 26.05 -27.70
N GLY A 561 1.84 26.52 -27.50
CA GLY A 561 2.95 26.25 -28.41
C GLY A 561 3.24 24.74 -28.57
N VAL A 562 3.15 23.98 -27.48
CA VAL A 562 3.29 22.51 -27.49
C VAL A 562 2.14 21.84 -28.24
N ILE A 563 0.88 22.30 -28.10
CA ILE A 563 -0.25 21.75 -28.88
C ILE A 563 -0.05 22.01 -30.38
N ARG A 564 0.51 23.16 -30.75
CA ARG A 564 0.79 23.52 -32.13
C ARG A 564 1.84 22.60 -32.76
N ASN A 565 2.99 22.44 -32.09
CA ASN A 565 4.19 21.88 -32.71
C ASN A 565 4.60 20.48 -32.20
N GLY A 566 3.98 20.00 -31.12
CA GLY A 566 4.39 18.77 -30.43
C GLY A 566 3.94 17.48 -31.11
N SER A 567 4.49 16.35 -30.66
CA SER A 567 4.02 15.02 -31.03
C SER A 567 2.59 14.78 -30.55
N ALA A 568 1.91 13.75 -31.07
CA ALA A 568 0.56 13.39 -30.62
C ALA A 568 0.47 13.22 -29.09
N ARG A 569 1.51 12.64 -28.47
CA ARG A 569 1.64 12.48 -27.01
C ARG A 569 1.83 13.83 -26.29
N ASN A 570 2.59 14.76 -26.88
CA ASN A 570 2.76 16.08 -26.30
C ASN A 570 1.46 16.88 -26.35
N LYS A 571 0.75 16.85 -27.49
CA LYS A 571 -0.53 17.54 -27.66
C LYS A 571 -1.56 17.07 -26.63
N GLU A 572 -1.72 15.75 -26.43
CA GLU A 572 -2.67 15.24 -25.44
C GLU A 572 -2.31 15.63 -23.99
N ASN A 573 -1.02 15.63 -23.62
CA ASN A 573 -0.61 15.96 -22.26
C ASN A 573 -0.71 17.47 -22.01
N ALA A 574 -0.35 18.30 -22.99
CA ALA A 574 -0.54 19.75 -22.90
C ALA A 574 -2.03 20.12 -22.81
N ALA A 575 -2.90 19.49 -23.60
CA ALA A 575 -4.35 19.66 -23.49
C ALA A 575 -4.87 19.22 -22.11
N ALA A 576 -4.35 18.12 -21.55
CA ALA A 576 -4.71 17.68 -20.21
C ALA A 576 -4.34 18.70 -19.12
N VAL A 577 -3.14 19.30 -19.19
CA VAL A 577 -2.73 20.37 -18.27
C VAL A 577 -3.67 21.58 -18.41
N LEU A 578 -3.96 22.02 -19.64
CA LEU A 578 -4.85 23.16 -19.87
C LEU A 578 -6.27 22.91 -19.39
N VAL A 579 -6.79 21.69 -19.51
CA VAL A 579 -8.09 21.32 -18.91
C VAL A 579 -8.10 21.54 -17.39
N HIS A 580 -7.00 21.26 -16.69
CA HIS A 580 -6.92 21.48 -15.24
C HIS A 580 -6.80 22.96 -14.88
N LEU A 581 -6.00 23.72 -15.65
CA LEU A 581 -5.84 25.16 -15.44
C LEU A 581 -7.13 25.94 -15.74
N CYS A 582 -7.84 25.58 -16.81
CA CYS A 582 -9.11 26.16 -17.21
C CYS A 582 -10.31 25.59 -16.43
N ASN A 583 -10.12 25.32 -15.14
CA ASN A 583 -11.14 24.94 -14.18
C ASN A 583 -10.99 25.83 -12.93
N GLY A 584 -12.04 26.08 -12.16
CA GLY A 584 -11.97 26.87 -10.91
C GLY A 584 -11.77 28.38 -11.10
N GLU A 585 -11.26 29.07 -10.07
CA GLU A 585 -11.32 30.53 -9.94
C GLU A 585 -10.68 31.32 -11.09
N GLN A 586 -9.52 30.87 -11.58
CA GLN A 586 -8.77 31.55 -12.65
C GLN A 586 -9.20 31.11 -14.06
N GLN A 587 -10.28 30.35 -14.21
CA GLN A 587 -10.72 29.78 -15.49
C GLN A 587 -10.90 30.86 -16.57
N GLN A 588 -11.56 31.98 -16.28
CA GLN A 588 -11.82 33.03 -17.27
C GLN A 588 -10.51 33.65 -17.78
N GLN A 589 -9.54 33.89 -16.89
CA GLN A 589 -8.24 34.44 -17.25
C GLN A 589 -7.45 33.47 -18.14
N HIS A 590 -7.36 32.19 -17.77
CA HIS A 590 -6.64 31.19 -18.56
C HIS A 590 -7.30 30.95 -19.93
N LEU A 591 -8.63 30.97 -20.01
CA LEU A 591 -9.34 30.84 -21.28
C LEU A 591 -9.11 32.06 -22.18
N ALA A 592 -9.14 33.27 -21.63
CA ALA A 592 -8.83 34.49 -22.37
C ALA A 592 -7.40 34.45 -22.94
N GLU A 593 -6.41 34.12 -22.10
CA GLU A 593 -5.01 34.00 -22.52
C GLU A 593 -4.82 32.92 -23.59
N ALA A 594 -5.45 31.75 -23.42
CA ALA A 594 -5.39 30.68 -24.42
C ALA A 594 -6.06 31.08 -25.75
N GLN A 595 -7.16 31.84 -25.71
CA GLN A 595 -7.82 32.37 -26.90
C GLN A 595 -6.92 33.37 -27.64
N GLU A 596 -6.23 34.26 -26.93
CA GLU A 596 -5.27 35.20 -27.53
C GLU A 596 -4.13 34.47 -28.25
N GLN A 597 -3.76 33.27 -27.79
CA GLN A 597 -2.78 32.40 -28.44
C GLN A 597 -3.33 31.57 -29.60
N GLY A 598 -4.63 31.71 -29.94
CA GLY A 598 -5.27 31.01 -31.05
C GLY A 598 -5.51 29.53 -30.78
N ILE A 599 -5.85 29.14 -29.54
CA ILE A 599 -6.01 27.72 -29.17
C ILE A 599 -7.19 27.02 -29.85
N VAL A 600 -8.25 27.73 -30.24
CA VAL A 600 -9.52 27.13 -30.71
C VAL A 600 -9.31 26.19 -31.90
N THR A 601 -8.66 26.69 -32.96
CA THR A 601 -8.41 25.90 -34.18
C THR A 601 -7.51 24.70 -33.90
N LEU A 602 -6.53 24.86 -33.00
CA LEU A 602 -5.65 23.77 -32.59
C LEU A 602 -6.40 22.65 -31.85
N LEU A 603 -7.42 23.00 -31.06
CA LEU A 603 -8.25 22.01 -30.38
C LEU A 603 -9.23 21.33 -31.32
N GLU A 604 -9.76 22.04 -32.33
CA GLU A 604 -10.59 21.44 -33.38
C GLU A 604 -9.79 20.38 -34.15
N GLU A 605 -8.57 20.72 -34.60
CA GLU A 605 -7.66 19.78 -35.24
C GLU A 605 -7.34 18.57 -34.34
N LEU A 606 -7.11 18.81 -33.04
CA LEU A 606 -6.82 17.74 -32.07
C LEU A 606 -8.04 16.85 -31.79
N ALA A 607 -9.26 17.41 -31.82
CA ALA A 607 -10.50 16.65 -31.67
C ALA A 607 -10.78 15.74 -32.86
N GLU A 608 -10.39 16.16 -34.07
CA GLU A 608 -10.55 15.36 -35.28
C GLU A 608 -9.47 14.27 -35.44
N SER A 609 -8.20 14.64 -35.23
CA SER A 609 -7.04 13.85 -35.64
C SER A 609 -6.14 13.36 -34.48
N GLY A 610 -6.45 13.72 -33.23
CA GLY A 610 -5.66 13.34 -32.06
C GLY A 610 -5.75 11.87 -31.64
N THR A 611 -5.01 11.52 -30.59
CA THR A 611 -5.20 10.24 -29.87
C THR A 611 -6.57 10.20 -29.19
N ASP A 612 -7.12 9.03 -28.84
CA ASP A 612 -8.41 8.96 -28.14
C ASP A 612 -8.45 9.79 -26.85
N ARG A 613 -7.31 9.86 -26.14
CA ARG A 613 -7.16 10.72 -24.95
C ARG A 613 -7.09 12.20 -25.35
N GLY A 614 -6.30 12.54 -26.36
CA GLY A 614 -6.18 13.90 -26.89
C GLY A 614 -7.52 14.45 -27.37
N LYS A 615 -8.30 13.65 -28.13
CA LYS A 615 -9.64 14.01 -28.61
C LYS A 615 -10.58 14.35 -27.47
N ARG A 616 -10.67 13.48 -26.45
CA ARG A 616 -11.52 13.72 -25.27
C ARG A 616 -11.14 15.01 -24.54
N LYS A 617 -9.84 15.25 -24.30
CA LYS A 617 -9.37 16.47 -23.62
C LYS A 617 -9.57 17.72 -24.48
N ALA A 618 -9.40 17.62 -25.80
CA ALA A 618 -9.66 18.71 -26.73
C ALA A 618 -11.15 19.10 -26.75
N ILE A 619 -12.05 18.12 -26.86
CA ILE A 619 -13.50 18.34 -26.81
C ILE A 619 -13.91 19.00 -25.49
N GLN A 620 -13.42 18.49 -24.36
CA GLN A 620 -13.69 19.06 -23.05
C GLN A 620 -13.25 20.53 -22.95
N LEU A 621 -12.08 20.87 -23.48
CA LEU A 621 -11.58 22.24 -23.46
C LEU A 621 -12.32 23.15 -24.45
N LEU A 622 -12.70 22.64 -25.64
CA LEU A 622 -13.54 23.34 -26.62
C LEU A 622 -14.91 23.69 -26.06
N GLU A 623 -15.56 22.78 -25.34
CA GLU A 623 -16.84 23.05 -24.70
C GLU A 623 -16.75 24.19 -23.67
N ARG A 624 -15.65 24.28 -22.93
CA ARG A 624 -15.38 25.37 -21.99
C ARG A 624 -15.10 26.67 -22.73
N MET A 625 -14.30 26.62 -23.79
CA MET A 625 -13.97 27.78 -24.63
C MET A 625 -15.22 28.34 -25.33
N ASN A 626 -16.06 27.48 -25.89
CA ASN A 626 -17.31 27.89 -26.55
C ASN A 626 -18.30 28.54 -25.57
N ARG A 627 -18.37 28.05 -24.33
CA ARG A 627 -19.16 28.71 -23.27
C ARG A 627 -18.60 30.09 -22.94
N PHE A 628 -17.28 30.20 -22.80
CA PHE A 628 -16.59 31.46 -22.54
C PHE A 628 -16.82 32.49 -23.67
N LEU A 629 -16.64 32.08 -24.93
CA LEU A 629 -16.87 32.93 -26.11
C LEU A 629 -18.32 33.43 -26.20
N LYS A 630 -19.30 32.56 -25.90
CA LYS A 630 -20.71 32.96 -25.85
C LYS A 630 -20.97 34.01 -24.78
N GLN A 631 -20.42 33.83 -23.58
CA GLN A 631 -20.53 34.80 -22.49
C GLN A 631 -19.87 36.14 -22.84
N GLN A 632 -18.69 36.11 -23.48
CA GLN A 632 -17.99 37.30 -23.92
C GLN A 632 -18.79 38.07 -24.99
N SER A 633 -19.38 37.36 -25.97
CA SER A 633 -20.22 37.97 -27.00
C SER A 633 -21.51 38.57 -26.43
N GLN A 634 -22.15 37.90 -25.47
CA GLN A 634 -23.33 38.42 -24.76
C GLN A 634 -22.98 39.67 -23.96
N ALA A 635 -21.89 39.64 -23.18
CA ALA A 635 -21.44 40.79 -22.41
C ALA A 635 -21.06 41.99 -23.29
N GLN A 636 -20.42 41.75 -24.45
CA GLN A 636 -20.14 42.80 -25.43
C GLN A 636 -21.43 43.36 -26.06
N GLY A 637 -22.39 42.50 -26.38
CA GLY A 637 -23.71 42.91 -26.88
C GLY A 637 -24.47 43.77 -25.88
N ASP A 638 -24.51 43.36 -24.60
CA ASP A 638 -25.16 44.09 -23.52
C ASP A 638 -24.46 45.42 -23.23
N ALA A 639 -23.13 45.45 -23.22
CA ALA A 639 -22.35 46.68 -23.05
C ALA A 639 -22.57 47.65 -24.23
N MET A 640 -22.63 47.15 -25.46
CA MET A 640 -22.92 47.97 -26.64
C MET A 640 -24.36 48.50 -26.62
N ALA A 641 -25.33 47.68 -26.21
CA ALA A 641 -26.72 48.09 -26.04
C ALA A 641 -26.88 49.15 -24.93
N GLN A 642 -26.18 49.00 -23.81
CA GLN A 642 -26.16 50.00 -22.73
C GLN A 642 -25.49 51.30 -23.18
N ALA A 643 -24.36 51.23 -23.90
CA ALA A 643 -23.70 52.41 -24.45
C ALA A 643 -24.60 53.15 -25.46
N LEU A 644 -25.32 52.42 -26.32
CA LEU A 644 -26.31 52.98 -27.25
C LEU A 644 -27.49 53.64 -26.51
N ALA A 645 -28.00 53.01 -25.44
CA ALA A 645 -29.07 53.58 -24.61
C ALA A 645 -28.62 54.85 -23.87
N GLN A 646 -27.37 54.89 -23.38
CA GLN A 646 -26.76 56.07 -22.77
C GLN A 646 -26.43 57.18 -23.78
N ALA A 647 -26.18 56.84 -25.05
CA ALA A 647 -25.97 57.82 -26.12
C ALA A 647 -27.29 58.41 -26.68
N GLN A 648 -28.42 57.71 -26.53
CA GLN A 648 -29.74 58.19 -26.97
C GLN A 648 -30.45 59.10 -25.95
N THR A 649 -30.04 59.06 -24.69
CA THR A 649 -30.64 59.86 -23.60
C THR A 649 -30.42 61.39 -23.73
N PRO A 650 -29.27 61.91 -24.20
CA PRO A 650 -29.11 63.35 -24.48
C PRO A 650 -29.98 63.85 -25.64
N SER A 651 -30.25 62.98 -26.63
CA SER A 651 -31.06 63.33 -27.81
C SER A 651 -32.55 63.46 -27.47
N GLN A 652 -33.08 62.58 -26.62
CA GLN A 652 -34.46 62.68 -26.14
C GLN A 652 -34.68 63.89 -25.21
N ALA A 653 -33.70 64.24 -24.36
CA ALA A 653 -33.77 65.43 -23.51
C ALA A 653 -33.79 66.74 -24.33
N LEU A 654 -33.02 66.80 -25.42
CA LEU A 654 -33.01 67.97 -26.32
C LEU A 654 -34.34 68.11 -27.09
N VAL A 655 -34.93 66.99 -27.52
CA VAL A 655 -36.22 66.97 -28.23
C VAL A 655 -37.38 67.31 -27.29
N GLN A 656 -37.36 66.86 -26.03
CA GLN A 656 -38.34 67.26 -25.02
C GLN A 656 -38.23 68.75 -24.63
N ALA A 657 -37.01 69.30 -24.57
CA ALA A 657 -36.80 70.73 -24.33
C ALA A 657 -37.35 71.59 -25.49
N LEU A 658 -37.12 71.18 -26.75
CA LEU A 658 -37.65 71.86 -27.93
C LEU A 658 -39.19 71.74 -28.07
N LEU A 659 -39.79 70.65 -27.59
CA LEU A 659 -41.26 70.49 -27.55
C LEU A 659 -41.91 71.30 -26.42
N ALA A 660 -41.20 71.54 -25.31
CA ALA A 660 -41.69 72.37 -24.21
C ALA A 660 -41.69 73.86 -24.56
N ASP A 661 -40.72 74.35 -25.34
CA ASP A 661 -40.68 75.74 -25.80
C ASP A 661 -41.79 76.07 -26.82
N ALA A 662 -42.29 75.07 -27.57
CA ALA A 662 -43.37 75.26 -28.54
C ALA A 662 -44.78 75.35 -27.91
N GLN A 663 -44.94 75.11 -26.61
CA GLN A 663 -46.23 75.14 -25.90
C GLN A 663 -46.50 76.44 -25.11
N LEU A 664 -45.62 77.45 -25.20
CA LEU A 664 -45.71 78.69 -24.42
C LEU A 664 -46.17 79.94 -25.21
N GLU A 665 -46.60 79.81 -26.47
CA GLU A 665 -47.16 80.95 -27.22
C GLU A 665 -48.65 80.73 -27.58
N GLU A 666 -49.56 81.13 -26.68
CA GLU A 666 -50.88 81.65 -27.08
C GLU A 666 -51.33 82.82 -26.16
N PRO A 667 -52.03 83.84 -26.71
CA PRO A 667 -52.02 85.20 -26.16
C PRO A 667 -53.18 85.51 -25.19
N LEU A 668 -52.90 86.34 -24.18
CA LEU A 668 -53.83 86.85 -23.18
C LEU A 668 -54.70 88.01 -23.73
N LEU A 669 -56.02 87.91 -23.57
CA LEU A 669 -56.98 89.02 -23.64
C LEU A 669 -57.48 89.40 -22.23
N PRO A 670 -57.85 90.68 -21.99
CA PRO A 670 -57.89 91.27 -20.65
C PRO A 670 -59.28 91.15 -20.01
N ASN A 671 -59.32 91.08 -18.67
CA ASN A 671 -60.57 91.25 -17.93
C ASN A 671 -60.43 92.31 -16.85
N SER A 672 -61.35 93.26 -16.90
CA SER A 672 -61.48 94.41 -16.03
C SER A 672 -62.23 94.07 -14.75
N SER A 673 -61.85 94.80 -13.68
CA SER A 673 -62.74 95.60 -12.82
C SER A 673 -62.83 95.24 -11.34
N HIS A 674 -62.70 96.33 -10.56
CA HIS A 674 -63.26 96.64 -9.23
C HIS A 674 -62.52 96.24 -7.92
N LEU A 675 -61.78 97.25 -7.42
CA LEU A 675 -61.59 97.72 -6.01
C LEU A 675 -62.91 97.76 -5.17
N PRO A 676 -62.89 98.11 -3.84
CA PRO A 676 -61.98 97.76 -2.72
C PRO A 676 -62.74 97.54 -1.36
N GLU A 677 -61.99 97.64 -0.25
CA GLU A 677 -62.32 97.67 1.21
C GLU A 677 -62.07 96.33 1.94
N ARG A 678 -61.29 96.24 3.03
CA ARG A 678 -60.73 97.24 3.95
C ARG A 678 -59.45 96.70 4.60
#